data_AF-A0AAU7UBJ9-F1
#
_entry.id   AF-A0AAU7UBJ9-F1
#
_cell.length_a   1.000
_cell.length_b   1.000
_cell.length_c   1.000
_cell.angle_alpha   90.00
_cell.angle_beta   90.00
_cell.angle_gamma   90.00
#
_symmetry.space_group_name_H-M   'P 1'
#
loop_
_entity.id
_entity.type
_entity.pdbx_description
1 polymer ?
#
loop_
_entity_poly.entity_id
_entity_poly.type
_entity_poly.pdbx_seq_one_letter_code
_entity_poly.pdbx_strand_id
1 'polypeptide(L)'
;MLNRRTLILRAALRLNWTQFRPWLAFRSALGVAIPILLGAATGHPTWGVVAALGALMAGMASFHGAYRARARLMLTVSAAMALAAGLGTVLAEQFLLPVLAVALMSLVLARYTATAVGANTVIIQAFTMQTLLLGFPNPGLGPFGTAGLVLAGGLIQTLLLVMVWPASPRRAERNAVAAAYDSLARFVASLASGSGSRLPGVLPFQNARVILADAHRLGARREHLTLLQALRQGEGLHAALVGFAQADALVRQTGAVGEAQANAALKLLEDLLGTVVQQLRAGHPPGLPPNRLNDFERAVVAMEDQLPETSRAAHQAYAHWTRIMLLHLQFLRPSGAPAAGTGSERLAPVQVPSPALRPVLQGHLVRFTGAMTLATLAERLLHIPNGFWIPLTVCLVLRPEFSVTVHRGVTRIAGTGVGVVLAMSIMLVLHPAGLALSGLLIMAAWLSYALFLTNYAVFSAAITVYIILSLSAAGLSGPVADLSAQRLLATLLGGVIAMGSYLVWPTWHAPHLWDVLLEAVKAQQGYAEGLARWMGGTVAEPVEEQRGHARRWRLRADELLQSALVEPHWAGTLPRPLAQQLLTRLNANAAELLAIQAQVEAGAVLRPDKLHNELTGCLGETAELHATLGQYSPGPTQDGQAGSMGTQPPG
;
A
#
# COMPACT_ATOMS: atom_id res chain seq x y z
N MET A 1 21.29 16.45 -3.71
CA MET A 1 19.87 16.36 -3.32
C MET A 1 18.99 16.56 -4.55
N LEU A 2 18.25 15.55 -5.01
CA LEU A 2 17.35 15.68 -6.18
C LEU A 2 16.16 16.58 -5.84
N ASN A 3 15.86 17.54 -6.71
CA ASN A 3 14.75 18.49 -6.54
C ASN A 3 13.40 17.75 -6.39
N ARG A 4 12.61 18.05 -5.35
CA ARG A 4 11.35 17.37 -4.98
C ARG A 4 10.40 17.15 -6.17
N ARG A 5 10.32 18.13 -7.07
CA ARG A 5 9.50 18.06 -8.29
C ARG A 5 9.97 16.95 -9.25
N THR A 6 11.28 16.80 -9.41
CA THR A 6 11.86 15.75 -10.27
C THR A 6 11.63 14.34 -9.72
N LEU A 7 11.52 14.17 -8.40
CA LEU A 7 11.21 12.88 -7.78
C LEU A 7 9.77 12.43 -8.06
N ILE A 8 8.80 13.34 -7.97
CA ILE A 8 7.38 13.04 -8.23
C ILE A 8 7.17 12.72 -9.71
N LEU A 9 7.78 13.49 -10.62
CA LEU A 9 7.73 13.26 -12.07
C LEU A 9 8.44 11.97 -12.48
N ARG A 10 9.63 11.68 -11.94
CA ARG A 10 10.32 10.40 -12.21
C ARG A 10 9.54 9.22 -11.66
N ALA A 11 8.90 9.35 -10.49
CA ALA A 11 8.04 8.31 -9.95
C ALA A 11 6.80 8.08 -10.83
N ALA A 12 6.21 9.14 -11.39
CA ALA A 12 5.08 9.05 -12.33
C ALA A 12 5.41 8.28 -13.61
N LEU A 13 6.66 8.34 -14.09
CA LEU A 13 7.10 7.67 -15.31
C LEU A 13 7.68 6.26 -15.10
N ARG A 14 7.89 5.83 -13.85
CA ARG A 14 8.43 4.49 -13.57
C ARG A 14 7.36 3.43 -13.81
N LEU A 15 7.63 2.54 -14.76
CA LEU A 15 6.80 1.37 -15.06
C LEU A 15 7.32 0.16 -14.28
N ASN A 16 6.48 -0.41 -13.43
CA ASN A 16 6.83 -1.63 -12.71
C ASN A 16 6.35 -2.86 -13.47
N TRP A 17 7.14 -3.28 -14.46
CA TRP A 17 6.82 -4.44 -15.31
C TRP A 17 6.69 -5.75 -14.54
N THR A 18 7.26 -5.86 -13.33
CA THR A 18 7.07 -7.06 -12.48
C THR A 18 5.62 -7.27 -12.03
N GLN A 19 4.81 -6.21 -12.06
CA GLN A 19 3.39 -6.22 -11.72
C GLN A 19 2.49 -6.37 -12.96
N PHE A 20 3.06 -6.50 -14.17
CA PHE A 20 2.31 -6.79 -15.38
C PHE A 20 1.75 -8.22 -15.32
N ARG A 21 0.41 -8.36 -15.40
CA ARG A 21 -0.30 -9.65 -15.24
C ARG A 21 -1.18 -9.97 -16.47
N PRO A 22 -0.58 -10.23 -17.64
CA PRO A 22 -1.33 -10.35 -18.90
C PRO A 22 -2.34 -11.50 -18.90
N TRP A 23 -2.01 -12.63 -18.24
CA TRP A 23 -2.92 -13.77 -18.18
C TRP A 23 -4.14 -13.56 -17.28
N LEU A 24 -3.95 -12.92 -16.12
CA LEU A 24 -5.08 -12.57 -15.25
C LEU A 24 -5.95 -11.51 -15.94
N ALA A 25 -5.32 -10.56 -16.63
CA ALA A 25 -6.00 -9.54 -17.42
C ALA A 25 -6.83 -10.14 -18.56
N PHE A 26 -6.30 -11.14 -19.28
CA PHE A 26 -7.03 -11.85 -20.32
C PHE A 26 -8.30 -12.51 -19.77
N ARG A 27 -8.17 -13.27 -18.68
CA ARG A 27 -9.33 -13.88 -18.01
C ARG A 27 -10.34 -12.84 -17.54
N SER A 28 -9.85 -11.72 -17.02
CA SER A 28 -10.71 -10.65 -16.55
C SER A 28 -11.42 -9.94 -17.71
N ALA A 29 -10.78 -9.83 -18.89
CA ALA A 29 -11.38 -9.27 -20.10
C ALA A 29 -12.47 -10.17 -20.69
N LEU A 30 -12.39 -11.49 -20.52
CA LEU A 30 -13.45 -12.41 -20.96
C LEU A 30 -14.79 -12.14 -20.27
N GLY A 31 -14.78 -11.83 -18.97
CA GLY A 31 -16.03 -11.50 -18.27
C GLY A 31 -16.63 -10.14 -18.67
N VAL A 32 -15.81 -9.23 -19.23
CA VAL A 32 -16.27 -8.00 -19.89
C VAL A 32 -16.76 -8.27 -21.32
N ALA A 33 -16.12 -9.20 -22.03
CA ALA A 33 -16.47 -9.58 -23.39
C ALA A 33 -17.87 -10.20 -23.49
N ILE A 34 -18.27 -11.02 -22.51
CA ILE A 34 -19.57 -11.70 -22.52
C ILE A 34 -20.73 -10.70 -22.61
N PRO A 35 -20.88 -9.70 -21.71
CA PRO A 35 -21.93 -8.70 -21.83
C PRO A 35 -21.87 -7.87 -23.12
N ILE A 36 -20.68 -7.48 -23.59
CA ILE A 36 -20.52 -6.69 -24.82
C ILE A 36 -21.05 -7.47 -26.03
N LEU A 37 -20.64 -8.73 -26.17
CA LEU A 37 -21.03 -9.58 -27.30
C LEU A 37 -22.52 -9.94 -27.23
N LEU A 38 -23.05 -10.22 -26.03
CA LEU A 38 -24.49 -10.49 -25.85
C LEU A 38 -25.33 -9.24 -26.17
N GLY A 39 -24.93 -8.06 -25.71
CA GLY A 39 -25.61 -6.81 -26.03
C GLY A 39 -25.59 -6.52 -27.54
N ALA A 40 -24.45 -6.75 -28.20
CA ALA A 40 -24.35 -6.62 -29.66
C ALA A 40 -25.22 -7.64 -30.41
N ALA A 41 -25.20 -8.91 -30.00
CA ALA A 41 -25.96 -9.99 -30.63
C ALA A 41 -27.48 -9.85 -30.45
N THR A 42 -27.92 -9.30 -29.32
CA THR A 42 -29.35 -9.08 -29.01
C THR A 42 -29.88 -7.75 -29.53
N GLY A 43 -29.05 -6.91 -30.16
CA GLY A 43 -29.45 -5.57 -30.61
C GLY A 43 -29.57 -4.52 -29.50
N HIS A 44 -29.07 -4.82 -28.30
CA HIS A 44 -29.10 -3.93 -27.12
C HIS A 44 -27.68 -3.56 -26.65
N PRO A 45 -26.89 -2.80 -27.45
CA PRO A 45 -25.51 -2.48 -27.13
C PRO A 45 -25.37 -1.65 -25.84
N THR A 46 -26.34 -0.80 -25.53
CA THR A 46 -26.40 -0.03 -24.28
C THR A 46 -26.40 -0.94 -23.05
N TRP A 47 -27.22 -2.00 -23.07
CA TRP A 47 -27.34 -2.95 -21.96
C TRP A 47 -26.05 -3.75 -21.80
N GLY A 48 -25.46 -4.17 -22.93
CA GLY A 48 -24.16 -4.83 -22.96
C GLY A 48 -23.06 -3.97 -22.33
N VAL A 49 -23.01 -2.68 -22.65
CA VAL A 49 -22.02 -1.74 -22.08
C VAL A 49 -22.23 -1.52 -20.58
N VAL A 50 -23.47 -1.34 -20.12
CA VAL A 50 -23.77 -1.15 -18.68
C VAL A 50 -23.37 -2.39 -17.87
N ALA A 51 -23.72 -3.58 -18.35
CA ALA A 51 -23.30 -4.82 -17.71
C ALA A 51 -21.77 -5.02 -17.78
N ALA A 52 -21.14 -4.67 -18.91
CA ALA A 52 -19.68 -4.74 -19.08
C ALA A 52 -18.93 -3.80 -18.12
N LEU A 53 -19.47 -2.62 -17.83
CA LEU A 53 -18.94 -1.71 -16.79
C LEU A 53 -19.03 -2.34 -15.39
N GLY A 54 -20.14 -3.00 -15.07
CA GLY A 54 -20.29 -3.80 -13.85
C GLY A 54 -19.22 -4.89 -13.75
N ALA A 55 -19.02 -5.64 -14.84
CA ALA A 55 -17.99 -6.67 -14.94
C ALA A 55 -16.57 -6.10 -14.80
N LEU A 56 -16.29 -4.96 -15.45
CA LEU A 56 -14.99 -4.30 -15.43
C LEU A 56 -14.60 -3.93 -13.99
N MET A 57 -15.46 -3.20 -13.29
CA MET A 57 -15.17 -2.70 -11.94
C MET A 57 -15.10 -3.83 -10.91
N ALA A 58 -15.98 -4.85 -11.02
CA ALA A 58 -15.88 -6.06 -10.19
C ALA A 58 -14.57 -6.81 -10.46
N GLY A 59 -14.12 -6.87 -11.71
CA GLY A 59 -12.84 -7.49 -12.08
C GLY A 59 -11.64 -6.74 -11.52
N MET A 60 -11.69 -5.41 -11.39
CA MET A 60 -10.62 -4.63 -10.75
C MET A 60 -10.46 -5.00 -9.27
N ALA A 61 -11.56 -5.37 -8.61
CA ALA A 61 -11.53 -5.87 -7.24
C ALA A 61 -10.78 -7.22 -7.13
N SER A 62 -10.70 -8.00 -8.22
CA SER A 62 -9.98 -9.28 -8.26
C SER A 62 -8.46 -9.16 -8.05
N PHE A 63 -7.90 -7.96 -8.27
CA PHE A 63 -6.49 -7.66 -8.05
C PHE A 63 -6.15 -7.40 -6.57
N HIS A 64 -7.15 -7.42 -5.70
CA HIS A 64 -7.00 -7.20 -4.26
C HIS A 64 -7.35 -8.48 -3.49
N GLY A 65 -6.54 -8.81 -2.47
CA GLY A 65 -6.81 -9.90 -1.53
C GLY A 65 -6.56 -11.33 -2.03
N ALA A 66 -6.58 -12.27 -1.08
CA ALA A 66 -6.42 -13.71 -1.29
C ALA A 66 -7.69 -14.35 -1.91
N TYR A 67 -7.61 -15.55 -2.48
CA TYR A 67 -8.66 -16.18 -3.33
C TYR A 67 -10.10 -16.10 -2.78
N ARG A 68 -10.35 -16.48 -1.51
CA ARG A 68 -11.69 -16.44 -0.90
C ARG A 68 -12.11 -15.03 -0.46
N ALA A 69 -11.16 -14.22 0.03
CA ALA A 69 -11.40 -12.82 0.36
C ALA A 69 -11.73 -12.01 -0.91
N ARG A 70 -11.10 -12.36 -2.02
CA ARG A 70 -11.32 -11.81 -3.36
C ARG A 70 -12.74 -12.09 -3.84
N ALA A 71 -13.21 -13.34 -3.75
CA ALA A 71 -14.58 -13.68 -4.14
C ALA A 71 -15.61 -12.85 -3.35
N ARG A 72 -15.44 -12.77 -2.02
CA ARG A 72 -16.31 -11.94 -1.17
C ARG A 72 -16.23 -10.46 -1.56
N LEU A 73 -15.02 -9.94 -1.77
CA LEU A 73 -14.82 -8.55 -2.18
C LEU A 73 -15.49 -8.24 -3.53
N MET A 74 -15.39 -9.13 -4.51
CA MET A 74 -16.04 -8.94 -5.81
C MET A 74 -17.56 -8.97 -5.69
N LEU A 75 -18.12 -9.86 -4.86
CA LEU A 75 -19.56 -9.91 -4.59
C LEU A 75 -20.04 -8.65 -3.87
N THR A 76 -19.31 -8.18 -2.85
CA THR A 76 -19.68 -6.96 -2.12
C THR A 76 -19.55 -5.72 -3.01
N VAL A 77 -18.51 -5.64 -3.85
CA VAL A 77 -18.37 -4.59 -4.87
C VAL A 77 -19.56 -4.62 -5.83
N SER A 78 -19.92 -5.79 -6.35
CA SER A 78 -21.02 -5.92 -7.32
C SER A 78 -22.37 -5.50 -6.71
N ALA A 79 -22.65 -5.93 -5.48
CA ALA A 79 -23.86 -5.53 -4.76
C ALA A 79 -23.90 -4.03 -4.45
N ALA A 80 -22.79 -3.47 -3.94
CA ALA A 80 -22.69 -2.05 -3.64
C ALA A 80 -22.83 -1.19 -4.90
N MET A 81 -22.20 -1.60 -6.01
CA MET A 81 -22.34 -0.93 -7.30
C MET A 81 -23.76 -1.00 -7.85
N ALA A 82 -24.45 -2.14 -7.72
CA ALA A 82 -25.84 -2.28 -8.17
C ALA A 82 -26.78 -1.35 -7.40
N LEU A 83 -26.62 -1.27 -6.07
CA LEU A 83 -27.38 -0.32 -5.24
C LEU A 83 -27.07 1.13 -5.63
N ALA A 84 -25.79 1.46 -5.78
CA ALA A 84 -25.34 2.78 -6.19
C ALA A 84 -25.82 3.15 -7.60
N ALA A 85 -25.92 2.17 -8.50
CA ALA A 85 -26.47 2.34 -9.84
C ALA A 85 -27.96 2.67 -9.81
N GLY A 86 -28.76 1.88 -9.06
CA GLY A 86 -30.19 2.16 -8.88
C GLY A 86 -30.42 3.55 -8.27
N LEU A 87 -29.68 3.89 -7.21
CA LEU A 87 -29.74 5.22 -6.59
C LEU A 87 -29.33 6.33 -7.59
N GLY A 88 -28.26 6.13 -8.36
CA GLY A 88 -27.82 7.09 -9.37
C GLY A 88 -28.92 7.43 -10.37
N THR A 89 -29.62 6.42 -10.89
CA THR A 89 -30.72 6.64 -11.85
C THR A 89 -31.94 7.32 -11.23
N VAL A 90 -32.33 6.97 -9.99
CA VAL A 90 -33.48 7.60 -9.29
C VAL A 90 -33.21 9.06 -8.97
N LEU A 91 -31.99 9.37 -8.54
CA LEU A 91 -31.64 10.71 -8.06
C LEU A 91 -31.34 11.67 -9.22
N ALA A 92 -31.04 11.17 -10.41
CA ALA A 92 -30.49 11.97 -11.49
C ALA A 92 -31.36 13.15 -11.95
N GLU A 93 -32.69 12.97 -11.94
CA GLU A 93 -33.66 14.00 -12.36
C GLU A 93 -33.80 15.15 -11.36
N GLN A 94 -33.24 15.01 -10.17
CA GLN A 94 -33.38 15.96 -9.07
C GLN A 94 -32.15 16.86 -8.97
N PHE A 95 -32.34 18.14 -8.64
CA PHE A 95 -31.22 19.09 -8.56
C PHE A 95 -30.33 18.86 -7.33
N LEU A 96 -30.93 18.80 -6.13
CA LEU A 96 -30.18 18.81 -4.86
C LEU A 96 -29.89 17.41 -4.30
N LEU A 97 -30.74 16.43 -4.60
CA LEU A 97 -30.64 15.07 -4.06
C LEU A 97 -29.35 14.33 -4.45
N PRO A 98 -28.83 14.43 -5.70
CA PRO A 98 -27.51 13.90 -6.06
C PRO A 98 -26.37 14.50 -5.25
N VAL A 99 -26.42 15.82 -4.97
CA VAL A 99 -25.39 16.52 -4.19
C VAL A 99 -25.35 15.96 -2.77
N LEU A 100 -26.51 15.75 -2.14
CA LEU A 100 -26.63 15.16 -0.81
C LEU A 100 -26.16 13.70 -0.79
N ALA A 101 -26.54 12.91 -1.80
CA ALA A 101 -26.13 11.51 -1.91
C ALA A 101 -24.61 11.37 -2.09
N VAL A 102 -24.00 12.21 -2.94
CA VAL A 102 -22.54 12.27 -3.10
C VAL A 102 -21.87 12.72 -1.80
N ALA A 103 -22.40 13.73 -1.13
CA ALA A 103 -21.87 14.19 0.16
C ALA A 103 -21.89 13.07 1.21
N LEU A 104 -23.02 12.39 1.37
CA LEU A 104 -23.15 11.28 2.32
C LEU A 104 -22.19 10.12 1.99
N MET A 105 -22.11 9.73 0.72
CA MET A 105 -21.23 8.64 0.32
C MET A 105 -19.74 9.03 0.41
N SER A 106 -19.42 10.31 0.20
CA SER A 106 -18.07 10.83 0.40
C SER A 106 -17.64 10.84 1.87
N LEU A 107 -18.57 11.08 2.80
CA LEU A 107 -18.33 10.97 4.24
C LEU A 107 -17.99 9.52 4.64
N VAL A 108 -18.75 8.56 4.10
CA VAL A 108 -18.47 7.14 4.28
C VAL A 108 -17.10 6.79 3.69
N LEU A 109 -16.82 7.19 2.45
CA LEU A 109 -15.54 6.94 1.79
C LEU A 109 -14.36 7.49 2.60
N ALA A 110 -14.43 8.76 3.01
CA ALA A 110 -13.35 9.42 3.74
C ALA A 110 -13.09 8.81 5.12
N ARG A 111 -14.10 8.18 5.75
CA ARG A 111 -13.93 7.45 7.01
C ARG A 111 -13.24 6.10 6.82
N TYR A 112 -13.46 5.43 5.69
CA TYR A 112 -12.96 4.07 5.44
C TYR A 112 -11.66 4.02 4.61
N THR A 113 -11.22 5.13 4.00
CA THR A 113 -9.95 5.23 3.26
C THR A 113 -8.72 4.81 4.09
N ALA A 114 -8.79 4.92 5.43
CA ALA A 114 -7.68 4.62 6.35
C ALA A 114 -7.78 3.26 7.07
N THR A 115 -8.86 2.49 6.92
CA THR A 115 -9.13 1.34 7.82
C THR A 115 -9.22 -0.02 7.11
N ALA A 116 -9.51 -0.11 5.82
CA ALA A 116 -9.46 -1.38 5.10
C ALA A 116 -9.34 -1.21 3.59
N VAL A 117 -8.32 -1.84 2.98
CA VAL A 117 -8.11 -1.84 1.52
C VAL A 117 -9.36 -2.34 0.77
N GLY A 118 -10.03 -3.37 1.29
CA GLY A 118 -11.27 -3.89 0.71
C GLY A 118 -12.43 -2.90 0.76
N ALA A 119 -12.65 -2.21 1.89
CA ALA A 119 -13.73 -1.24 2.03
C ALA A 119 -13.54 -0.04 1.08
N ASN A 120 -12.30 0.47 0.98
CA ASN A 120 -11.96 1.54 0.06
C ASN A 120 -12.26 1.16 -1.41
N THR A 121 -11.93 -0.08 -1.82
CA THR A 121 -12.27 -0.58 -3.15
C THR A 121 -13.79 -0.62 -3.38
N VAL A 122 -14.56 -1.18 -2.44
CA VAL A 122 -16.03 -1.23 -2.55
C VAL A 122 -16.63 0.16 -2.76
N ILE A 123 -16.23 1.12 -1.94
CA ILE A 123 -16.83 2.45 -1.95
C ILE A 123 -16.39 3.25 -3.19
N ILE A 124 -15.12 3.17 -3.62
CA ILE A 124 -14.67 3.83 -4.86
C ILE A 124 -15.41 3.27 -6.08
N GLN A 125 -15.63 1.96 -6.16
CA GLN A 125 -16.35 1.37 -7.29
C GLN A 125 -17.84 1.71 -7.28
N ALA A 126 -18.49 1.65 -6.10
CA ALA A 126 -19.87 2.10 -5.95
C ALA A 126 -20.04 3.58 -6.34
N PHE A 127 -19.11 4.44 -5.91
CA PHE A 127 -19.08 5.85 -6.28
C PHE A 127 -18.89 6.09 -7.77
N THR A 128 -17.96 5.34 -8.37
CA THR A 128 -17.71 5.40 -9.81
C THR A 128 -18.98 5.03 -10.59
N MET A 129 -19.71 4.00 -10.14
CA MET A 129 -20.95 3.59 -10.79
C MET A 129 -22.07 4.62 -10.62
N GLN A 130 -22.24 5.17 -9.41
CA GLN A 130 -23.26 6.19 -9.15
C GLN A 130 -23.03 7.44 -10.02
N THR A 131 -21.82 7.98 -10.00
CA THR A 131 -21.49 9.19 -10.76
C THR A 131 -21.63 8.99 -12.26
N LEU A 132 -21.22 7.82 -12.77
CA LEU A 132 -21.40 7.49 -14.17
C LEU A 132 -22.89 7.47 -14.58
N LEU A 133 -23.76 6.88 -13.75
CA LEU A 133 -25.19 6.79 -14.04
C LEU A 133 -25.98 8.07 -13.74
N LEU A 134 -25.45 8.99 -12.94
CA LEU A 134 -25.99 10.35 -12.84
C LEU A 134 -25.88 11.10 -14.18
N GLY A 135 -24.85 10.81 -14.97
CA GLY A 135 -24.69 11.36 -16.32
C GLY A 135 -25.58 10.70 -17.37
N PHE A 136 -25.99 9.44 -17.13
CA PHE A 136 -26.75 8.62 -18.08
C PHE A 136 -27.91 7.90 -17.38
N PRO A 137 -28.98 8.64 -17.02
CA PRO A 137 -29.95 8.20 -16.02
C PRO A 137 -30.90 7.07 -16.46
N ASN A 138 -31.05 6.80 -17.76
CA ASN A 138 -31.98 5.77 -18.21
C ASN A 138 -31.53 5.07 -19.50
N PRO A 139 -30.91 3.88 -19.42
CA PRO A 139 -30.64 3.04 -20.58
C PRO A 139 -31.87 2.26 -21.08
N GLY A 140 -33.09 2.66 -20.67
CA GLY A 140 -34.37 2.10 -21.12
C GLY A 140 -34.98 1.02 -20.21
N LEU A 141 -34.36 0.69 -19.08
CA LEU A 141 -34.80 -0.38 -18.15
C LEU A 141 -35.19 0.12 -16.75
N GLY A 142 -35.23 1.45 -16.55
CA GLY A 142 -35.44 2.05 -15.25
C GLY A 142 -34.36 1.70 -14.21
N PRO A 143 -34.56 2.09 -12.94
CA PRO A 143 -33.56 1.92 -11.89
C PRO A 143 -33.21 0.47 -11.57
N PHE A 144 -34.22 -0.37 -11.45
CA PHE A 144 -34.04 -1.78 -11.08
C PHE A 144 -33.38 -2.59 -12.18
N GLY A 145 -33.75 -2.35 -13.45
CA GLY A 145 -33.12 -3.05 -14.55
C GLY A 145 -31.67 -2.62 -14.78
N THR A 146 -31.37 -1.32 -14.60
CA THR A 146 -29.98 -0.82 -14.63
C THR A 146 -29.13 -1.44 -13.52
N ALA A 147 -29.64 -1.46 -12.28
CA ALA A 147 -29.00 -2.14 -11.16
C ALA A 147 -28.80 -3.64 -11.42
N GLY A 148 -29.81 -4.29 -12.01
CA GLY A 148 -29.77 -5.70 -12.40
C GLY A 148 -28.68 -6.02 -13.43
N LEU A 149 -28.51 -5.18 -14.46
CA LEU A 149 -27.45 -5.34 -15.47
C LEU A 149 -26.05 -5.20 -14.85
N VAL A 150 -25.86 -4.19 -14.00
CA VAL A 150 -24.59 -3.97 -13.29
C VAL A 150 -24.26 -5.16 -12.40
N LEU A 151 -25.25 -5.66 -11.64
CA LEU A 151 -25.10 -6.83 -10.80
C LEU A 151 -24.77 -8.08 -11.63
N ALA A 152 -25.50 -8.31 -12.73
CA ALA A 152 -25.29 -9.44 -13.62
C ALA A 152 -23.87 -9.46 -14.19
N GLY A 153 -23.38 -8.31 -14.66
CA GLY A 153 -21.99 -8.16 -15.11
C GLY A 153 -20.97 -8.51 -14.03
N GLY A 154 -21.16 -7.97 -12.82
CA GLY A 154 -20.30 -8.27 -11.67
C GLY A 154 -20.33 -9.75 -11.24
N LEU A 155 -21.50 -10.39 -11.31
CA LEU A 155 -21.68 -11.81 -11.01
C LEU A 155 -21.02 -12.70 -12.08
N ILE A 156 -21.19 -12.39 -13.37
CA ILE A 156 -20.51 -13.10 -14.47
C ILE A 156 -19.00 -13.03 -14.27
N GLN A 157 -18.47 -11.84 -13.98
CA GLN A 157 -17.05 -11.64 -13.71
C GLN A 157 -16.58 -12.47 -12.51
N THR A 158 -17.35 -12.47 -11.43
CA THR A 158 -17.04 -13.21 -10.20
C THR A 158 -17.05 -14.72 -10.45
N LEU A 159 -18.08 -15.22 -11.14
CA LEU A 159 -18.23 -16.63 -11.50
C LEU A 159 -17.03 -17.11 -12.33
N LEU A 160 -16.65 -16.36 -13.35
CA LEU A 160 -15.56 -16.71 -14.26
C LEU A 160 -14.21 -16.75 -13.52
N LEU A 161 -13.93 -15.76 -12.66
CA LEU A 161 -12.64 -15.68 -11.96
C LEU A 161 -12.55 -16.59 -10.73
N VAL A 162 -13.68 -16.94 -10.11
CA VAL A 162 -13.71 -17.76 -8.90
C VAL A 162 -13.92 -19.24 -9.24
N MET A 163 -14.94 -19.59 -10.05
CA MET A 163 -15.29 -21.01 -10.30
C MET A 163 -14.45 -21.66 -11.40
N VAL A 164 -14.21 -20.96 -12.51
CA VAL A 164 -13.60 -21.58 -13.72
C VAL A 164 -12.08 -21.73 -13.58
N TRP A 165 -11.43 -20.93 -12.72
CA TRP A 165 -9.97 -20.94 -12.61
C TRP A 165 -9.44 -20.98 -11.16
N PRO A 166 -9.52 -22.13 -10.47
CA PRO A 166 -8.89 -22.30 -9.17
C PRO A 166 -7.36 -22.29 -9.30
N ALA A 167 -6.75 -21.09 -9.31
CA ALA A 167 -5.31 -20.95 -9.10
C ALA A 167 -5.02 -21.26 -7.63
N SER A 168 -4.13 -22.22 -7.36
CA SER A 168 -3.88 -22.80 -6.03
C SER A 168 -4.01 -21.78 -4.89
N PRO A 169 -4.88 -22.00 -3.89
CA PRO A 169 -5.30 -20.99 -2.91
C PRO A 169 -4.17 -20.23 -2.21
N ARG A 170 -3.00 -20.87 -2.06
CA ARG A 170 -1.86 -20.38 -1.29
C ARG A 170 -0.73 -19.76 -2.12
N ARG A 171 -0.82 -19.76 -3.45
CA ARG A 171 0.18 -19.06 -4.30
C ARG A 171 0.27 -17.58 -3.96
N ALA A 172 -0.86 -16.95 -3.63
CA ALA A 172 -0.89 -15.55 -3.21
C ALA A 172 -0.13 -15.33 -1.89
N GLU A 173 -0.38 -16.15 -0.87
CA GLU A 173 0.32 -16.09 0.42
C GLU A 173 1.83 -16.31 0.24
N ARG A 174 2.21 -17.37 -0.50
CA ARG A 174 3.62 -17.70 -0.79
C ARG A 174 4.34 -16.61 -1.56
N ASN A 175 3.70 -16.07 -2.60
CA ASN A 175 4.28 -14.99 -3.40
C ASN A 175 4.41 -13.69 -2.61
N ALA A 176 3.50 -13.43 -1.67
CA ALA A 176 3.57 -12.23 -0.85
C ALA A 176 4.74 -12.29 0.14
N VAL A 177 4.92 -13.42 0.84
CA VAL A 177 6.09 -13.62 1.71
C VAL A 177 7.38 -13.65 0.87
N ALA A 178 7.39 -14.34 -0.28
CA ALA A 178 8.54 -14.33 -1.17
C ALA A 178 8.89 -12.93 -1.69
N ALA A 179 7.91 -12.07 -1.95
CA ALA A 179 8.15 -10.68 -2.34
C ALA A 179 8.80 -9.84 -1.22
N ALA A 180 8.53 -10.17 0.05
CA ALA A 180 9.18 -9.55 1.19
C ALA A 180 10.68 -9.92 1.25
N TYR A 181 11.01 -11.21 1.14
CA TYR A 181 12.41 -11.67 1.06
C TYR A 181 13.14 -11.16 -0.19
N ASP A 182 12.46 -11.12 -1.34
CA ASP A 182 12.99 -10.56 -2.59
C ASP A 182 13.33 -9.07 -2.45
N SER A 183 12.58 -8.32 -1.64
CA SER A 183 12.90 -6.93 -1.33
C SER A 183 14.17 -6.77 -0.48
N LEU A 184 14.43 -7.72 0.44
CA LEU A 184 15.68 -7.76 1.20
C LEU A 184 16.86 -8.12 0.30
N ALA A 185 16.72 -9.13 -0.55
CA ALA A 185 17.77 -9.55 -1.49
C ALA A 185 18.18 -8.40 -2.42
N ARG A 186 17.21 -7.67 -2.98
CA ARG A 186 17.48 -6.49 -3.82
C ARG A 186 18.16 -5.35 -3.06
N PHE A 187 17.87 -5.18 -1.77
CA PHE A 187 18.56 -4.19 -0.95
C PHE A 187 20.03 -4.58 -0.73
N VAL A 188 20.28 -5.84 -0.37
CA VAL A 188 21.64 -6.40 -0.21
C VAL A 188 22.46 -6.23 -1.50
N ALA A 189 21.89 -6.56 -2.66
CA ALA A 189 22.52 -6.34 -3.96
C ALA A 189 22.82 -4.85 -4.23
N SER A 190 21.98 -3.94 -3.74
CA SER A 190 22.20 -2.49 -3.88
C SER A 190 23.35 -1.98 -3.01
N LEU A 191 23.59 -2.57 -1.84
CA LEU A 191 24.76 -2.27 -1.00
C LEU A 191 26.04 -2.72 -1.70
N ALA A 192 26.05 -3.93 -2.26
CA ALA A 192 27.21 -4.49 -2.97
C ALA A 192 27.63 -3.65 -4.20
N SER A 193 26.66 -3.05 -4.90
CA SER A 193 26.90 -2.21 -6.07
C SER A 193 27.22 -0.73 -5.75
N GLY A 194 27.41 -0.37 -4.48
CA GLY A 194 27.65 1.02 -4.06
C GLY A 194 26.48 1.98 -4.32
N SER A 195 25.32 1.44 -4.74
CA SER A 195 24.11 2.19 -5.09
C SER A 195 23.15 2.36 -3.91
N GLY A 196 23.41 1.63 -2.82
CA GLY A 196 22.54 1.43 -1.66
C GLY A 196 22.40 2.69 -0.80
N SER A 197 21.52 3.59 -1.21
CA SER A 197 21.18 4.80 -0.44
C SER A 197 19.81 4.75 0.22
N ARG A 198 19.02 3.69 -0.01
CA ARG A 198 17.66 3.57 0.53
C ARG A 198 17.43 2.21 1.15
N LEU A 199 17.12 2.22 2.44
CA LEU A 199 16.64 1.05 3.18
C LEU A 199 15.49 0.34 2.43
N PRO A 200 15.35 -0.98 2.58
CA PRO A 200 14.25 -1.71 1.96
C PRO A 200 12.94 -1.15 2.53
N GLY A 201 12.00 -0.78 1.66
CA GLY A 201 10.70 -0.26 2.09
C GLY A 201 9.89 -1.33 2.83
N VAL A 202 9.06 -0.94 3.80
CA VAL A 202 8.29 -1.88 4.62
C VAL A 202 7.05 -2.45 3.90
N LEU A 203 6.66 -1.83 2.79
CA LEU A 203 5.46 -2.19 2.02
C LEU A 203 5.33 -3.69 1.66
N PRO A 204 6.39 -4.40 1.21
CA PRO A 204 6.29 -5.83 0.91
C PRO A 204 5.89 -6.68 2.13
N PHE A 205 6.44 -6.36 3.31
CA PHE A 205 6.11 -7.03 4.57
C PHE A 205 4.68 -6.72 5.02
N GLN A 206 4.25 -5.46 4.91
CA GLN A 206 2.88 -5.06 5.18
C GLN A 206 1.88 -5.79 4.28
N ASN A 207 2.15 -5.83 2.97
CA ASN A 207 1.31 -6.52 1.99
C ASN A 207 1.22 -8.02 2.30
N ALA A 208 2.34 -8.67 2.61
CA ALA A 208 2.36 -10.07 3.02
C ALA A 208 1.51 -10.32 4.26
N ARG A 209 1.57 -9.42 5.25
CA ARG A 209 0.79 -9.56 6.48
C ARG A 209 -0.71 -9.38 6.26
N VAL A 210 -1.12 -8.41 5.45
CA VAL A 210 -2.55 -8.22 5.11
C VAL A 210 -3.09 -9.46 4.40
N ILE A 211 -2.33 -10.00 3.43
CA ILE A 211 -2.72 -11.21 2.69
C ILE A 211 -2.83 -12.43 3.61
N LEU A 212 -1.85 -12.63 4.50
CA LEU A 212 -1.90 -13.72 5.49
C LEU A 212 -3.04 -13.51 6.48
N ALA A 213 -3.29 -12.28 6.94
CA ALA A 213 -4.37 -12.00 7.88
C ALA A 213 -5.75 -12.32 7.30
N ASP A 214 -5.97 -11.95 6.05
CA ASP A 214 -7.18 -12.30 5.32
C ASP A 214 -7.33 -13.82 5.16
N ALA A 215 -6.23 -14.52 4.88
CA ALA A 215 -6.22 -15.98 4.76
C ALA A 215 -6.52 -16.70 6.10
N HIS A 216 -6.00 -16.18 7.23
CA HIS A 216 -6.20 -16.76 8.56
C HIS A 216 -7.69 -16.84 8.94
N ARG A 217 -8.46 -15.78 8.65
CA ARG A 217 -9.92 -15.70 8.92
C ARG A 217 -10.74 -16.79 8.22
N LEU A 218 -10.12 -17.54 7.30
CA LEU A 218 -10.77 -18.54 6.45
C LEU A 218 -10.30 -19.98 6.74
N GLY A 219 -9.51 -20.17 7.81
CA GLY A 219 -9.06 -21.46 8.33
C GLY A 219 -7.55 -21.63 8.30
N ALA A 220 -6.90 -21.52 9.46
CA ALA A 220 -5.46 -21.74 9.61
C ALA A 220 -5.09 -23.22 9.40
N ARG A 221 -4.12 -23.50 8.52
CA ARG A 221 -3.48 -24.81 8.36
C ARG A 221 -1.97 -24.70 8.61
N ARG A 222 -1.27 -25.84 8.74
CA ARG A 222 0.19 -25.90 9.00
C ARG A 222 1.02 -24.96 8.10
N GLU A 223 0.78 -24.95 6.78
CA GLU A 223 1.51 -24.09 5.82
C GLU A 223 1.34 -22.59 6.11
N HIS A 224 0.17 -22.16 6.60
CA HIS A 224 -0.09 -20.76 6.95
C HIS A 224 0.76 -20.32 8.16
N LEU A 225 0.87 -21.18 9.18
CA LEU A 225 1.73 -20.92 10.33
C LEU A 225 3.21 -20.86 9.93
N THR A 226 3.65 -21.73 9.01
CA THR A 226 5.00 -21.68 8.44
C THR A 226 5.26 -20.35 7.71
N LEU A 227 4.30 -19.85 6.93
CA LEU A 227 4.42 -18.56 6.24
C LEU A 227 4.39 -17.37 7.19
N LEU A 228 3.58 -17.41 8.25
CA LEU A 228 3.59 -16.40 9.31
C LEU A 228 4.94 -16.38 10.03
N GLN A 229 5.50 -17.54 10.39
CA GLN A 229 6.84 -17.62 10.97
C GLN A 229 7.91 -17.09 10.03
N ALA A 230 7.89 -17.49 8.76
CA ALA A 230 8.82 -16.95 7.77
C ALA A 230 8.67 -15.44 7.63
N LEU A 231 7.45 -14.90 7.67
CA LEU A 231 7.25 -13.45 7.65
C LEU A 231 7.86 -12.79 8.90
N ARG A 232 7.65 -13.36 10.10
CA ARG A 232 8.24 -12.87 11.36
C ARG A 232 9.77 -12.83 11.31
N GLN A 233 10.41 -13.90 10.87
CA GLN A 233 11.87 -13.94 10.71
C GLN A 233 12.35 -12.93 9.66
N GLY A 234 11.58 -12.73 8.60
CA GLY A 234 11.88 -11.73 7.57
C GLY A 234 11.81 -10.29 8.10
N GLU A 235 10.90 -10.01 9.04
CA GLU A 235 10.82 -8.70 9.70
C GLU A 235 12.01 -8.46 10.64
N GLY A 236 12.47 -9.50 11.33
CA GLY A 236 13.72 -9.47 12.09
C GLY A 236 14.93 -9.20 11.18
N LEU A 237 15.03 -9.91 10.05
CA LEU A 237 16.05 -9.67 9.03
C LEU A 237 16.00 -8.25 8.48
N HIS A 238 14.80 -7.73 8.19
CA HIS A 238 14.60 -6.36 7.72
C HIS A 238 15.15 -5.34 8.72
N ALA A 239 14.84 -5.51 10.01
CA ALA A 239 15.30 -4.62 11.06
C ALA A 239 16.83 -4.73 11.25
N ALA A 240 17.38 -5.94 11.26
CA ALA A 240 18.82 -6.18 11.40
C ALA A 240 19.63 -5.62 10.23
N LEU A 241 19.07 -5.67 9.02
CA LEU A 241 19.67 -5.09 7.82
C LEU A 241 19.86 -3.57 7.92
N VAL A 242 19.06 -2.86 8.71
CA VAL A 242 19.21 -1.41 8.94
C VAL A 242 20.54 -1.14 9.65
N GLY A 243 20.79 -1.84 10.76
CA GLY A 243 22.03 -1.71 11.52
C GLY A 243 23.24 -2.25 10.75
N PHE A 244 23.06 -3.37 10.06
CA PHE A 244 24.07 -3.95 9.18
C PHE A 244 24.53 -2.95 8.09
N ALA A 245 23.60 -2.26 7.43
CA ALA A 245 23.96 -1.30 6.38
C ALA A 245 24.80 -0.12 6.89
N GLN A 246 24.62 0.30 8.14
CA GLN A 246 25.46 1.32 8.77
C GLN A 246 26.86 0.77 9.07
N ALA A 247 26.93 -0.44 9.62
CA ALA A 247 28.20 -1.11 9.88
C ALA A 247 28.97 -1.39 8.57
N ASP A 248 28.28 -1.79 7.50
CA ASP A 248 28.85 -1.99 6.16
C ASP A 248 29.51 -0.71 5.64
N ALA A 249 28.83 0.43 5.78
CA ALA A 249 29.37 1.73 5.39
C ALA A 249 30.64 2.10 6.17
N LEU A 250 30.75 1.72 7.45
CA LEU A 250 31.95 1.93 8.26
C LEU A 250 33.08 0.96 7.88
N VAL A 251 32.77 -0.33 7.68
CA VAL A 251 33.76 -1.34 7.28
C VAL A 251 34.37 -1.01 5.92
N ARG A 252 33.58 -0.52 4.96
CA ARG A 252 34.09 -0.08 3.65
C ARG A 252 35.07 1.10 3.75
N GLN A 253 34.97 1.95 4.78
CA GLN A 253 35.91 3.05 5.01
C GLN A 253 37.28 2.58 5.51
N THR A 254 37.42 1.30 5.88
CA THR A 254 38.67 0.73 6.41
C THR A 254 39.66 0.30 5.32
N GLY A 255 39.32 0.53 4.03
CA GLY A 255 40.17 0.26 2.88
C GLY A 255 39.80 -1.03 2.13
N ALA A 256 40.66 -1.46 1.22
CA ALA A 256 40.39 -2.55 0.27
C ALA A 256 40.07 -3.90 0.94
N VAL A 257 40.66 -4.17 2.11
CA VAL A 257 40.40 -5.42 2.86
C VAL A 257 38.98 -5.45 3.40
N GLY A 258 38.53 -4.35 4.04
CA GLY A 258 37.16 -4.24 4.55
C GLY A 258 36.13 -4.27 3.42
N GLU A 259 36.42 -3.64 2.28
CA GLU A 259 35.54 -3.70 1.10
C GLU A 259 35.41 -5.11 0.52
N ALA A 260 36.51 -5.87 0.41
CA ALA A 260 36.48 -7.25 -0.05
C ALA A 260 35.67 -8.16 0.88
N GLN A 261 35.85 -8.02 2.19
CA GLN A 261 35.09 -8.76 3.20
C GLN A 261 33.60 -8.41 3.17
N ALA A 262 33.26 -7.12 3.11
CA ALA A 262 31.90 -6.64 2.98
C ALA A 262 31.20 -7.23 1.74
N ASN A 263 31.86 -7.18 0.59
CA ASN A 263 31.34 -7.74 -0.66
C ASN A 263 31.13 -9.26 -0.60
N ALA A 264 32.04 -10.01 0.05
CA ALA A 264 31.90 -11.45 0.22
C ALA A 264 30.68 -11.82 1.09
N ALA A 265 30.50 -11.14 2.22
CA ALA A 265 29.36 -11.34 3.12
C ALA A 265 28.03 -10.98 2.47
N LEU A 266 27.96 -9.83 1.77
CA LEU A 266 26.78 -9.41 1.01
C LEU A 266 26.38 -10.42 -0.06
N LYS A 267 27.35 -10.98 -0.80
CA LYS A 267 27.10 -11.98 -1.83
C LYS A 267 26.52 -13.27 -1.24
N LEU A 268 27.08 -13.78 -0.15
CA LEU A 268 26.54 -14.96 0.53
C LEU A 268 25.11 -14.71 1.02
N LEU A 269 24.86 -13.54 1.61
CA LEU A 269 23.53 -13.17 2.09
C LEU A 269 22.51 -13.08 0.94
N GLU A 270 22.89 -12.48 -0.20
CA GLU A 270 22.05 -12.43 -1.40
C GLU A 270 21.68 -13.83 -1.87
N ASP A 271 22.63 -14.75 -1.95
CA ASP A 271 22.42 -16.14 -2.35
C ASP A 271 21.49 -16.90 -1.38
N LEU A 272 21.64 -16.68 -0.08
CA LEU A 272 20.76 -17.26 0.95
C LEU A 272 19.33 -16.75 0.81
N LEU A 273 19.13 -15.43 0.70
CA LEU A 273 17.81 -14.83 0.53
C LEU A 273 17.17 -15.28 -0.80
N GLY A 274 17.95 -15.35 -1.88
CA GLY A 274 17.50 -15.88 -3.17
C GLY A 274 17.01 -17.33 -3.09
N THR A 275 17.69 -18.16 -2.30
CA THR A 275 17.28 -19.55 -2.05
C THR A 275 15.94 -19.61 -1.31
N VAL A 276 15.75 -18.78 -0.28
CA VAL A 276 14.47 -18.68 0.45
C VAL A 276 13.33 -18.25 -0.48
N VAL A 277 13.56 -17.26 -1.34
CA VAL A 277 12.58 -16.79 -2.34
C VAL A 277 12.18 -17.92 -3.29
N GLN A 278 13.15 -18.70 -3.79
CA GLN A 278 12.88 -19.83 -4.69
C GLN A 278 12.06 -20.92 -3.99
N GLN A 279 12.41 -21.29 -2.75
CA GLN A 279 11.66 -22.28 -1.98
C GLN A 279 10.21 -21.85 -1.72
N LEU A 280 10.01 -20.60 -1.28
CA LEU A 280 8.67 -20.04 -1.05
C LEU A 280 7.84 -20.07 -2.34
N ARG A 281 8.39 -19.64 -3.48
CA ARG A 281 7.69 -19.66 -4.78
C ARG A 281 7.36 -21.10 -5.22
N ALA A 282 8.27 -22.04 -4.99
CA ALA A 282 8.09 -23.45 -5.31
C ALA A 282 7.08 -24.16 -4.38
N GLY A 283 6.74 -23.59 -3.22
CA GLY A 283 5.85 -24.22 -2.25
C GLY A 283 6.54 -25.18 -1.28
N HIS A 284 7.87 -25.12 -1.22
CA HIS A 284 8.65 -25.84 -0.22
C HIS A 284 8.71 -25.04 1.09
N PRO A 285 8.81 -25.70 2.25
CA PRO A 285 8.99 -25.02 3.52
C PRO A 285 10.28 -24.18 3.49
N PRO A 286 10.23 -22.88 3.83
CA PRO A 286 11.39 -22.01 3.83
C PRO A 286 12.42 -22.55 4.82
N GLY A 287 13.63 -22.83 4.35
CA GLY A 287 14.70 -23.35 5.18
C GLY A 287 15.99 -23.56 4.40
N LEU A 288 17.10 -23.16 5.00
CA LEU A 288 18.40 -23.21 4.33
C LEU A 288 19.12 -24.54 4.64
N PRO A 289 19.93 -25.06 3.70
CA PRO A 289 20.78 -26.21 3.97
C PRO A 289 21.80 -25.87 5.08
N PRO A 290 22.08 -26.79 6.03
CA PRO A 290 23.04 -26.55 7.12
C PRO A 290 24.40 -26.09 6.61
N ASN A 291 24.90 -26.70 5.52
CA ASN A 291 26.19 -26.35 4.94
C ASN A 291 26.27 -24.87 4.54
N ARG A 292 25.20 -24.31 3.96
CA ARG A 292 25.19 -22.90 3.56
C ARG A 292 25.12 -21.94 4.73
N LEU A 293 24.43 -22.33 5.81
CA LEU A 293 24.42 -21.56 7.05
C LEU A 293 25.80 -21.59 7.72
N ASN A 294 26.46 -22.74 7.72
CA ASN A 294 27.81 -22.90 8.25
C ASN A 294 28.86 -22.14 7.41
N ASP A 295 28.70 -22.08 6.08
CA ASP A 295 29.55 -21.27 5.20
C ASP A 295 29.42 -19.78 5.53
N PHE A 296 28.21 -19.32 5.77
CA PHE A 296 27.95 -17.95 6.20
C PHE A 296 28.51 -17.66 7.59
N GLU A 297 28.30 -18.56 8.55
CA GLU A 297 28.86 -18.45 9.89
C GLU A 297 30.39 -18.41 9.88
N ARG A 298 31.04 -19.29 9.09
CA ARG A 298 32.49 -19.28 8.91
C ARG A 298 33.00 -17.98 8.29
N ALA A 299 32.26 -17.42 7.33
CA ALA A 299 32.60 -16.12 6.76
C ALA A 299 32.53 -15.01 7.82
N VAL A 300 31.54 -15.04 8.72
CA VAL A 300 31.44 -14.08 9.84
C VAL A 300 32.62 -14.22 10.81
N VAL A 301 32.94 -15.44 11.22
CA VAL A 301 34.06 -15.69 12.16
C VAL A 301 35.40 -15.29 11.54
N ALA A 302 35.63 -15.63 10.27
CA ALA A 302 36.86 -15.24 9.57
C ALA A 302 37.03 -13.71 9.47
N MET A 303 35.94 -12.95 9.46
CA MET A 303 35.97 -11.48 9.50
C MET A 303 36.32 -10.95 10.90
N GLU A 304 35.92 -11.64 11.97
CA GLU A 304 36.28 -11.28 13.36
C GLU A 304 37.78 -11.51 13.66
N ASP A 305 38.41 -12.47 12.99
CA ASP A 305 39.83 -12.82 13.25
C ASP A 305 40.83 -11.91 12.52
N GLN A 306 40.42 -11.21 11.45
CA GLN A 306 41.30 -10.42 10.57
C GLN A 306 41.26 -8.91 10.83
N LEU A 307 41.25 -8.47 12.10
CA LEU A 307 40.96 -7.07 12.45
C LEU A 307 42.20 -6.18 12.65
N PRO A 308 42.40 -5.13 11.84
CA PRO A 308 43.26 -4.01 12.20
C PRO A 308 42.74 -3.32 13.47
N GLU A 309 43.61 -2.96 14.43
CA GLU A 309 43.18 -2.34 15.70
C GLU A 309 42.35 -1.08 15.51
N THR A 310 42.70 -0.26 14.52
CA THR A 310 42.00 1.00 14.18
C THR A 310 40.57 0.79 13.65
N SER A 311 40.26 -0.42 13.21
CA SER A 311 38.99 -0.76 12.53
C SER A 311 38.11 -1.71 13.35
N ARG A 312 38.56 -2.06 14.57
CA ARG A 312 37.96 -3.10 15.42
C ARG A 312 36.48 -2.81 15.74
N ALA A 313 36.13 -1.57 16.07
CA ALA A 313 34.75 -1.21 16.41
C ALA A 313 33.77 -1.35 15.23
N ALA A 314 34.18 -0.92 14.03
CA ALA A 314 33.35 -1.05 12.82
C ALA A 314 33.09 -2.51 12.46
N HIS A 315 34.12 -3.35 12.54
CA HIS A 315 33.98 -4.78 12.26
C HIS A 315 33.22 -5.54 13.35
N GLN A 316 33.37 -5.16 14.63
CA GLN A 316 32.55 -5.71 15.71
C GLN A 316 31.06 -5.40 15.50
N ALA A 317 30.72 -4.17 15.13
CA ALA A 317 29.34 -3.81 14.78
C ALA A 317 28.85 -4.62 13.58
N TYR A 318 29.68 -4.80 12.56
CA TYR A 318 29.34 -5.58 11.37
C TYR A 318 29.09 -7.05 11.70
N ALA A 319 29.99 -7.68 12.44
CA ALA A 319 29.86 -9.07 12.88
C ALA A 319 28.63 -9.27 13.78
N HIS A 320 28.38 -8.32 14.69
CA HIS A 320 27.19 -8.32 15.54
C HIS A 320 25.89 -8.37 14.72
N TRP A 321 25.71 -7.46 13.76
CA TRP A 321 24.52 -7.44 12.92
C TRP A 321 24.42 -8.68 12.03
N THR A 322 25.54 -9.16 11.51
CA THR A 322 25.56 -10.37 10.69
C THR A 322 25.14 -11.61 11.50
N ARG A 323 25.53 -11.70 12.76
CA ARG A 323 25.11 -12.75 13.69
C ARG A 323 23.61 -12.70 13.98
N ILE A 324 23.04 -11.51 14.20
CA ILE A 324 21.59 -11.34 14.35
C ILE A 324 20.86 -11.86 13.11
N MET A 325 21.35 -11.53 11.92
CA MET A 325 20.75 -12.00 10.68
C MET A 325 20.86 -13.52 10.52
N LEU A 326 22.01 -14.10 10.86
CA LEU A 326 22.20 -15.56 10.86
C LEU A 326 21.17 -16.25 11.78
N LEU A 327 20.89 -15.70 12.97
CA LEU A 327 19.88 -16.25 13.88
C LEU A 327 18.50 -16.30 13.20
N HIS A 328 18.06 -15.22 12.57
CA HIS A 328 16.77 -15.20 11.87
C HIS A 328 16.73 -16.21 10.70
N LEU A 329 17.84 -16.40 9.98
CA LEU A 329 17.95 -17.40 8.92
C LEU A 329 17.92 -18.85 9.45
N GLN A 330 18.53 -19.10 10.61
CA GLN A 330 18.50 -20.41 11.27
C GLN A 330 17.08 -20.78 11.72
N PHE A 331 16.32 -19.82 12.25
CA PHE A 331 14.96 -20.05 12.76
C PHE A 331 13.84 -19.92 11.69
N LEU A 332 14.20 -19.92 10.40
CA LEU A 332 13.24 -20.01 9.29
C LEU A 332 12.41 -21.30 9.36
N ARG A 333 13.01 -22.41 9.82
CA ARG A 333 12.30 -23.66 10.11
C ARG A 333 11.97 -23.74 11.61
N PRO A 334 10.74 -24.10 11.98
CA PRO A 334 10.45 -24.43 13.37
C PRO A 334 11.20 -25.69 13.79
N SER A 335 12.00 -25.59 14.84
CA SER A 335 12.59 -26.72 15.55
C SER A 335 11.50 -27.40 16.40
N GLY A 336 10.61 -28.18 15.78
CA GLY A 336 9.61 -29.00 16.48
C GLY A 336 8.14 -28.68 16.20
N ALA A 337 7.23 -29.39 16.89
CA ALA A 337 5.79 -29.13 16.85
C ALA A 337 5.51 -27.71 17.39
N PRO A 338 4.56 -26.95 16.80
CA PRO A 338 4.25 -25.61 17.29
C PRO A 338 3.90 -25.69 18.77
N ALA A 339 4.68 -25.00 19.62
CA ALA A 339 4.40 -24.94 21.05
C ALA A 339 2.94 -24.50 21.23
N ALA A 340 2.20 -25.19 22.11
CA ALA A 340 0.75 -25.09 22.26
C ALA A 340 0.20 -23.69 22.63
N GLY A 341 1.03 -22.64 22.65
CA GLY A 341 0.67 -21.23 22.83
C GLY A 341 0.98 -20.30 21.65
N THR A 342 1.69 -20.72 20.60
CA THR A 342 2.08 -19.84 19.47
C THR A 342 0.94 -19.53 18.49
N GLY A 343 -0.26 -20.04 18.76
CA GLY A 343 -1.43 -19.91 17.88
C GLY A 343 -2.25 -18.62 18.07
N SER A 344 -1.89 -17.75 19.02
CA SER A 344 -2.70 -16.59 19.38
C SER A 344 -2.03 -15.25 19.10
N GLU A 345 -1.32 -15.12 17.97
CA GLU A 345 -1.41 -13.81 17.29
C GLU A 345 -2.85 -13.74 16.76
N ARG A 346 -3.80 -13.37 17.65
CA ARG A 346 -5.06 -12.79 17.21
C ARG A 346 -4.59 -11.62 16.37
N LEU A 347 -4.58 -11.79 15.05
CA LEU A 347 -4.35 -10.73 14.08
C LEU A 347 -5.42 -9.70 14.39
N ALA A 348 -5.07 -8.79 15.30
CA ALA A 348 -6.02 -7.93 15.94
C ALA A 348 -6.80 -7.22 14.83
N PRO A 349 -8.14 -7.11 14.96
CA PRO A 349 -8.92 -6.41 13.94
C PRO A 349 -8.26 -5.07 13.64
N VAL A 350 -8.28 -4.68 12.36
CA VAL A 350 -7.59 -3.48 11.87
C VAL A 350 -7.88 -2.33 12.83
N GLN A 351 -6.86 -1.94 13.59
CA GLN A 351 -7.04 -1.06 14.73
C GLN A 351 -7.43 0.34 14.25
N VAL A 352 -8.36 0.92 15.01
CA VAL A 352 -8.80 2.30 14.93
C VAL A 352 -7.58 3.23 14.83
N PRO A 353 -7.62 4.29 14.01
CA PRO A 353 -6.56 5.28 13.94
C PRO A 353 -6.17 5.75 15.34
N SER A 354 -4.86 5.88 15.59
CA SER A 354 -4.37 6.41 16.85
C SER A 354 -5.01 7.78 17.13
N PRO A 355 -5.25 8.16 18.40
CA PRO A 355 -5.71 9.49 18.76
C PRO A 355 -4.91 10.60 18.06
N ALA A 356 -3.59 10.41 17.95
CA ALA A 356 -2.64 11.30 17.28
C ALA A 356 -2.94 11.55 15.79
N LEU A 357 -3.60 10.63 15.07
CA LEU A 357 -3.93 10.80 13.64
C LEU A 357 -5.39 11.15 13.40
N ARG A 358 -6.22 11.25 14.46
CA ARG A 358 -7.61 11.71 14.31
C ARG A 358 -7.70 13.09 13.64
N PRO A 359 -6.86 14.09 13.96
CA PRO A 359 -6.94 15.39 13.31
C PRO A 359 -6.66 15.32 11.80
N VAL A 360 -5.66 14.54 11.39
CA VAL A 360 -5.31 14.33 9.98
C VAL A 360 -6.47 13.68 9.21
N LEU A 361 -7.08 12.66 9.80
CA LEU A 361 -8.22 11.96 9.18
C LEU A 361 -9.50 12.80 9.17
N GLN A 362 -9.76 13.57 10.22
CA GLN A 362 -10.88 14.51 10.26
C GLN A 362 -10.72 15.63 9.23
N GLY A 363 -9.52 16.20 9.10
CA GLY A 363 -9.25 17.19 8.08
C GLY A 363 -9.35 16.62 6.67
N HIS A 364 -8.91 15.38 6.45
CA HIS A 364 -9.17 14.69 5.17
C HIS A 364 -10.66 14.50 4.91
N LEU A 365 -11.45 14.11 5.92
CA LEU A 365 -12.89 13.93 5.81
C LEU A 365 -13.59 15.23 5.42
N VAL A 366 -13.30 16.34 6.10
CA VAL A 366 -13.86 17.65 5.77
C VAL A 366 -13.45 18.08 4.36
N ARG A 367 -12.16 17.96 4.01
CA ARG A 367 -11.64 18.35 2.69
C ARG A 367 -12.23 17.49 1.57
N PHE A 368 -12.32 16.18 1.76
CA PHE A 368 -12.84 15.25 0.77
C PHE A 368 -14.32 15.51 0.53
N THR A 369 -15.13 15.52 1.59
CA THR A 369 -16.57 15.82 1.48
C THR A 369 -16.81 17.19 0.87
N GLY A 370 -16.10 18.23 1.34
CA GLY A 370 -16.22 19.59 0.81
C GLY A 370 -15.87 19.68 -0.69
N ALA A 371 -14.76 19.08 -1.12
CA ALA A 371 -14.35 19.07 -2.52
C ALA A 371 -15.33 18.30 -3.42
N MET A 372 -15.85 17.16 -2.92
CA MET A 372 -16.84 16.35 -3.64
C MET A 372 -18.18 17.08 -3.79
N THR A 373 -18.68 17.69 -2.71
CA THR A 373 -19.91 18.50 -2.72
C THR A 373 -19.75 19.70 -3.64
N LEU A 374 -18.64 20.44 -3.55
CA LEU A 374 -18.37 21.59 -4.40
C LEU A 374 -18.29 21.19 -5.88
N ALA A 375 -17.57 20.10 -6.20
CA ALA A 375 -17.45 19.62 -7.58
C ALA A 375 -18.82 19.23 -8.17
N THR A 376 -19.64 18.53 -7.40
CA THR A 376 -20.98 18.08 -7.83
C THR A 376 -21.94 19.26 -7.96
N LEU A 377 -21.88 20.22 -7.02
CA LEU A 377 -22.70 21.43 -7.06
C LEU A 377 -22.31 22.34 -8.23
N ALA A 378 -21.02 22.52 -8.48
CA ALA A 378 -20.52 23.33 -9.59
C ALA A 378 -20.93 22.74 -10.95
N GLU A 379 -20.82 21.42 -11.13
CA GLU A 379 -21.34 20.73 -12.31
C GLU A 379 -22.83 21.03 -12.54
N ARG A 380 -23.65 20.91 -11.48
CA ARG A 380 -25.11 21.06 -11.55
C ARG A 380 -25.52 22.51 -11.83
N LEU A 381 -24.87 23.49 -11.18
CA LEU A 381 -25.15 24.91 -11.38
C LEU A 381 -24.73 25.39 -12.77
N LEU A 382 -23.56 24.96 -13.23
CA LEU A 382 -22.97 25.40 -14.50
C LEU A 382 -23.46 24.57 -15.69
N HIS A 383 -24.30 23.56 -15.47
CA HIS A 383 -24.84 22.66 -16.50
C HIS A 383 -23.76 22.10 -17.43
N ILE A 384 -22.61 21.72 -16.85
CA ILE A 384 -21.45 21.27 -17.62
C ILE A 384 -21.79 19.94 -18.31
N PRO A 385 -21.71 19.85 -19.65
CA PRO A 385 -21.93 18.59 -20.36
C PRO A 385 -20.99 17.50 -19.86
N ASN A 386 -21.55 16.34 -19.49
CA ASN A 386 -20.80 15.24 -18.88
C ASN A 386 -19.97 15.67 -17.64
N GLY A 387 -20.45 16.65 -16.86
CA GLY A 387 -19.74 17.19 -15.72
C GLY A 387 -19.50 16.21 -14.57
N PHE A 388 -20.21 15.07 -14.54
CA PHE A 388 -20.07 14.01 -13.52
C PHE A 388 -18.65 13.43 -13.44
N TRP A 389 -17.84 13.65 -14.48
CA TRP A 389 -16.43 13.34 -14.50
C TRP A 389 -15.57 14.18 -13.55
N ILE A 390 -16.01 15.39 -13.18
CA ILE A 390 -15.32 16.28 -12.24
C ILE A 390 -15.30 15.66 -10.84
N PRO A 391 -16.44 15.38 -10.18
CA PRO A 391 -16.44 14.72 -8.87
C PRO A 391 -15.81 13.33 -8.93
N LEU A 392 -15.97 12.58 -10.03
CA LEU A 392 -15.25 11.31 -10.19
C LEU A 392 -13.73 11.49 -10.14
N THR A 393 -13.21 12.50 -10.81
CA THR A 393 -11.77 12.77 -10.80
C THR A 393 -11.30 13.18 -9.42
N VAL A 394 -12.05 14.02 -8.71
CA VAL A 394 -11.76 14.38 -7.30
C VAL A 394 -11.68 13.12 -6.44
N CYS A 395 -12.66 12.22 -6.54
CA CYS A 395 -12.68 10.95 -5.80
C CYS A 395 -11.45 10.07 -6.09
N LEU A 396 -10.99 10.02 -7.34
CA LEU A 396 -9.86 9.16 -7.74
C LEU A 396 -8.49 9.76 -7.40
N VAL A 397 -8.39 11.09 -7.36
CA VAL A 397 -7.14 11.84 -7.15
C VAL A 397 -6.91 12.16 -5.66
N LEU A 398 -7.94 12.66 -4.97
CA LEU A 398 -7.81 13.15 -3.60
C LEU A 398 -7.55 12.00 -2.63
N ARG A 399 -6.43 12.07 -1.90
CA ARG A 399 -6.02 11.11 -0.88
C ARG A 399 -5.70 11.83 0.43
N PRO A 400 -5.60 11.12 1.58
CA PRO A 400 -5.20 11.70 2.85
C PRO A 400 -3.81 12.34 2.80
N GLU A 401 -2.90 11.75 2.03
CA GLU A 401 -1.53 12.22 1.85
C GLU A 401 -1.40 13.19 0.66
N PHE A 402 -0.71 14.31 0.89
CA PHE A 402 -0.49 15.34 -0.13
C PHE A 402 0.27 14.80 -1.34
N SER A 403 1.38 14.10 -1.08
CA SER A 403 2.25 13.56 -2.13
C SER A 403 1.53 12.55 -3.03
N VAL A 404 0.68 11.71 -2.44
CA VAL A 404 -0.15 10.75 -3.18
C VAL A 404 -1.20 11.49 -4.01
N THR A 405 -1.81 12.55 -3.47
CA THR A 405 -2.79 13.38 -4.19
C THR A 405 -2.16 14.04 -5.42
N VAL A 406 -1.01 14.70 -5.26
CA VAL A 406 -0.30 15.34 -6.37
C VAL A 406 0.15 14.31 -7.41
N HIS A 407 0.75 13.20 -6.95
CA HIS A 407 1.18 12.14 -7.86
C HIS A 407 0.01 11.57 -8.67
N ARG A 408 -1.11 11.25 -8.02
CA ARG A 408 -2.34 10.78 -8.68
C ARG A 408 -2.93 11.84 -9.60
N GLY A 409 -2.91 13.11 -9.22
CA GLY A 409 -3.42 14.22 -10.04
C GLY A 409 -2.66 14.34 -11.36
N VAL A 410 -1.33 14.42 -11.28
CA VAL A 410 -0.46 14.53 -12.47
C VAL A 410 -0.60 13.30 -13.37
N THR A 411 -0.53 12.10 -12.79
CA THR A 411 -0.64 10.84 -13.56
C THR A 411 -2.03 10.63 -14.14
N ARG A 412 -3.10 11.06 -13.47
CA ARG A 412 -4.48 11.03 -13.98
C ARG A 412 -4.62 11.95 -15.18
N ILE A 413 -4.18 13.20 -15.07
CA ILE A 413 -4.27 14.20 -16.15
C ILE A 413 -3.45 13.72 -17.37
N ALA A 414 -2.19 13.33 -17.17
CA ALA A 414 -1.33 12.88 -18.25
C ALA A 414 -1.87 11.60 -18.93
N GLY A 415 -2.26 10.60 -18.12
CA GLY A 415 -2.82 9.35 -18.63
C GLY A 415 -4.13 9.56 -19.38
N THR A 416 -5.05 10.37 -18.85
CA THR A 416 -6.31 10.68 -19.54
C THR A 416 -6.08 11.48 -20.82
N GLY A 417 -5.13 12.42 -20.86
CA GLY A 417 -4.74 13.10 -22.09
C GLY A 417 -4.31 12.13 -23.20
N VAL A 418 -3.41 11.19 -22.87
CA VAL A 418 -2.98 10.14 -23.82
C VAL A 418 -4.16 9.25 -24.23
N GLY A 419 -5.00 8.83 -23.27
CA GLY A 419 -6.16 8.00 -23.56
C GLY A 419 -7.21 8.68 -24.45
N VAL A 420 -7.44 9.98 -24.27
CA VAL A 420 -8.33 10.80 -25.11
C VAL A 420 -7.81 10.84 -26.54
N VAL A 421 -6.52 11.17 -26.73
CA VAL A 421 -5.91 11.23 -28.07
C VAL A 421 -5.99 9.88 -28.77
N LEU A 422 -5.72 8.79 -28.06
CA LEU A 422 -5.82 7.43 -28.61
C LEU A 422 -7.25 7.07 -28.98
N ALA A 423 -8.22 7.28 -28.09
CA ALA A 423 -9.63 6.97 -28.34
C ALA A 423 -10.19 7.78 -29.52
N MET A 424 -9.88 9.08 -29.56
CA MET A 424 -10.29 9.97 -30.65
C MET A 424 -9.67 9.53 -31.98
N SER A 425 -8.37 9.22 -32.01
CA SER A 425 -7.68 8.71 -33.20
C SER A 425 -8.30 7.41 -33.70
N ILE A 426 -8.59 6.46 -32.81
CA ILE A 426 -9.23 5.19 -33.15
C ILE A 426 -10.59 5.44 -33.81
N MET A 427 -11.42 6.30 -33.21
CA MET A 427 -12.78 6.54 -33.69
C MET A 427 -12.84 7.34 -34.99
N LEU A 428 -11.94 8.33 -35.16
CA LEU A 428 -11.92 9.22 -36.33
C LEU A 428 -11.13 8.67 -37.53
N VAL A 429 -10.19 7.75 -37.31
CA VAL A 429 -9.40 7.16 -38.40
C VAL A 429 -10.00 5.82 -38.82
N LEU A 430 -10.25 4.92 -37.86
CA LEU A 430 -10.65 3.54 -38.16
C LEU A 430 -12.16 3.37 -38.33
N HIS A 431 -12.97 4.34 -37.88
CA HIS A 431 -14.43 4.29 -37.91
C HIS A 431 -15.02 2.91 -37.50
N PRO A 432 -14.57 2.33 -36.35
CA PRO A 432 -14.92 0.96 -36.01
C PRO A 432 -16.41 0.83 -35.69
N ALA A 433 -17.05 -0.21 -36.22
CA ALA A 433 -18.45 -0.53 -35.97
C ALA A 433 -18.65 -2.03 -35.69
N GLY A 434 -19.79 -2.38 -35.06
CA GLY A 434 -20.17 -3.77 -34.78
C GLY A 434 -19.08 -4.56 -34.06
N LEU A 435 -18.71 -5.72 -34.60
CA LEU A 435 -17.71 -6.61 -34.02
C LEU A 435 -16.31 -5.99 -33.90
N ALA A 436 -15.93 -5.07 -34.81
CA ALA A 436 -14.64 -4.40 -34.73
C ALA A 436 -14.56 -3.50 -33.49
N LEU A 437 -15.64 -2.76 -33.18
CA LEU A 437 -15.74 -1.95 -31.98
C LEU A 437 -15.77 -2.81 -30.71
N SER A 438 -16.52 -3.92 -30.72
CA SER A 438 -16.51 -4.90 -29.62
C SER A 438 -15.12 -5.47 -29.36
N GLY A 439 -14.34 -5.79 -30.40
CA GLY A 439 -12.95 -6.24 -30.28
C GLY A 439 -12.04 -5.19 -29.65
N LEU A 440 -12.17 -3.93 -30.06
CA LEU A 440 -11.42 -2.80 -29.48
C LEU A 440 -11.79 -2.55 -28.00
N LEU A 441 -13.06 -2.70 -27.63
CA LEU A 441 -13.50 -2.60 -26.24
C LEU A 441 -12.89 -3.70 -25.37
N ILE A 442 -12.90 -4.94 -25.84
CA ILE A 442 -12.30 -6.08 -25.13
C ILE A 442 -10.79 -5.88 -24.99
N MET A 443 -10.12 -5.39 -26.03
CA MET A 443 -8.69 -5.06 -26.00
C MET A 443 -8.40 -3.94 -25.00
N ALA A 444 -9.19 -2.87 -24.97
CA ALA A 444 -9.02 -1.76 -24.02
C ALA A 444 -9.29 -2.21 -22.57
N ALA A 445 -10.27 -3.09 -22.34
CA ALA A 445 -10.53 -3.71 -21.04
C ALA A 445 -9.35 -4.59 -20.61
N TRP A 446 -8.82 -5.42 -21.51
CA TRP A 446 -7.62 -6.22 -21.27
C TRP A 446 -6.43 -5.35 -20.87
N LEU A 447 -6.16 -4.28 -21.63
CA LEU A 447 -5.06 -3.37 -21.35
C LEU A 447 -5.23 -2.68 -19.99
N SER A 448 -6.46 -2.28 -19.65
CA SER A 448 -6.79 -1.70 -18.34
C SER A 448 -6.46 -2.65 -17.19
N TYR A 449 -6.83 -3.93 -17.31
CA TYR A 449 -6.48 -4.94 -16.31
C TYR A 449 -4.98 -5.24 -16.25
N ALA A 450 -4.33 -5.36 -17.41
CA ALA A 450 -2.92 -5.75 -17.50
C ALA A 450 -2.00 -4.70 -16.88
N LEU A 451 -2.38 -3.42 -17.01
CA LEU A 451 -1.61 -2.27 -16.56
C LEU A 451 -2.03 -1.73 -15.18
N PHE A 452 -3.11 -2.24 -14.59
CA PHE A 452 -3.70 -1.71 -13.35
C PHE A 452 -2.68 -1.55 -12.21
N LEU A 453 -1.80 -2.54 -12.02
CA LEU A 453 -0.77 -2.56 -10.98
C LEU A 453 0.60 -2.07 -11.49
N THR A 454 0.77 -1.89 -12.80
CA THR A 454 2.06 -1.53 -13.39
C THR A 454 2.40 -0.06 -13.16
N ASN A 455 1.46 0.84 -13.47
CA ASN A 455 1.58 2.28 -13.26
C ASN A 455 0.22 2.96 -13.49
N TYR A 456 -0.12 3.93 -12.63
CA TYR A 456 -1.44 4.55 -12.65
C TYR A 456 -1.71 5.42 -13.89
N ALA A 457 -0.70 6.05 -14.50
CA ALA A 457 -0.88 6.87 -15.70
C ALA A 457 -1.27 6.02 -16.92
N VAL A 458 -0.55 4.92 -17.17
CA VAL A 458 -0.85 4.02 -18.30
C VAL A 458 -2.15 3.25 -18.09
N PHE A 459 -2.48 2.89 -16.84
CA PHE A 459 -3.81 2.41 -16.48
C PHE A 459 -4.90 3.45 -16.79
N SER A 460 -4.67 4.71 -16.39
CA SER A 460 -5.61 5.82 -16.64
C SER A 460 -5.83 6.06 -18.13
N ALA A 461 -4.78 5.90 -18.96
CA ALA A 461 -4.91 5.96 -20.41
C ALA A 461 -5.79 4.82 -20.96
N ALA A 462 -5.48 3.58 -20.59
CA ALA A 462 -6.21 2.39 -21.05
C ALA A 462 -7.70 2.43 -20.66
N ILE A 463 -8.01 2.78 -19.40
CA ILE A 463 -9.40 2.87 -18.95
C ILE A 463 -10.14 4.05 -19.58
N THR A 464 -9.44 5.14 -19.91
CA THR A 464 -10.03 6.28 -20.63
C THR A 464 -10.42 5.85 -22.05
N VAL A 465 -9.57 5.10 -22.75
CA VAL A 465 -9.90 4.52 -24.06
C VAL A 465 -11.12 3.63 -23.95
N TYR A 466 -11.13 2.68 -23.00
CA TYR A 466 -12.28 1.81 -22.79
C TYR A 466 -13.58 2.59 -22.57
N ILE A 467 -13.56 3.59 -21.69
CA ILE A 467 -14.75 4.40 -21.35
C ILE A 467 -15.27 5.18 -22.55
N ILE A 468 -14.39 5.88 -23.29
CA ILE A 468 -14.81 6.68 -24.46
C ILE A 468 -15.41 5.78 -25.54
N LEU A 469 -14.74 4.67 -25.84
CA LEU A 469 -15.26 3.68 -26.80
C LEU A 469 -16.60 3.09 -26.32
N SER A 470 -16.74 2.83 -25.01
CA SER A 470 -17.96 2.25 -24.43
C SER A 470 -19.15 3.20 -24.53
N LEU A 471 -18.94 4.47 -24.18
CA LEU A 471 -20.00 5.49 -24.25
C LEU A 471 -20.39 5.81 -25.70
N SER A 472 -19.41 5.81 -26.61
CA SER A 472 -19.70 5.94 -28.04
C SER A 472 -20.44 4.73 -28.60
N ALA A 473 -20.07 3.51 -28.20
CA ALA A 473 -20.75 2.28 -28.63
C ALA A 473 -22.20 2.21 -28.14
N ALA A 474 -22.45 2.75 -26.94
CA ALA A 474 -23.78 2.81 -26.35
C ALA A 474 -24.63 3.97 -26.93
N GLY A 475 -24.07 4.86 -27.75
CA GLY A 475 -24.78 6.05 -28.25
C GLY A 475 -25.21 6.99 -27.12
N LEU A 476 -24.58 6.90 -25.95
CA LEU A 476 -24.96 7.67 -24.76
C LEU A 476 -24.39 9.10 -24.78
N SER A 477 -23.59 9.45 -25.79
CA SER A 477 -22.88 10.73 -25.85
C SER A 477 -22.94 11.32 -27.25
N GLY A 478 -22.75 12.63 -27.35
CA GLY A 478 -22.61 13.34 -28.63
C GLY A 478 -21.34 12.96 -29.40
N PRO A 479 -20.92 13.77 -30.39
CA PRO A 479 -19.71 13.52 -31.18
C PRO A 479 -18.51 13.15 -30.31
N VAL A 480 -17.69 12.19 -30.78
CA VAL A 480 -16.53 11.70 -30.02
C VAL A 480 -15.54 12.82 -29.66
N ALA A 481 -15.46 13.85 -30.51
CA ALA A 481 -14.64 15.03 -30.27
C ALA A 481 -15.12 15.82 -29.03
N ASP A 482 -16.43 16.04 -28.90
CA ASP A 482 -17.01 16.76 -27.77
C ASP A 482 -16.85 15.96 -26.48
N LEU A 483 -17.15 14.65 -26.53
CA LEU A 483 -16.95 13.74 -25.39
C LEU A 483 -15.49 13.74 -24.93
N SER A 484 -14.55 13.72 -25.88
CA SER A 484 -13.11 13.77 -25.63
C SER A 484 -12.68 15.08 -24.97
N ALA A 485 -13.15 16.22 -25.49
CA ALA A 485 -12.88 17.54 -24.93
C ALA A 485 -13.44 17.69 -23.51
N GLN A 486 -14.69 17.29 -23.30
CA GLN A 486 -15.36 17.31 -22.00
C GLN A 486 -14.64 16.40 -20.99
N ARG A 487 -14.17 15.23 -21.43
CA ARG A 487 -13.39 14.31 -20.58
C ARG A 487 -12.06 14.93 -20.13
N LEU A 488 -11.36 15.59 -21.06
CA LEU A 488 -10.09 16.26 -20.74
C LEU A 488 -10.32 17.43 -19.76
N LEU A 489 -11.28 18.30 -20.06
CA LEU A 489 -11.63 19.46 -19.24
C LEU A 489 -12.06 19.04 -17.83
N ALA A 490 -12.96 18.06 -17.71
CA ALA A 490 -13.43 17.58 -16.42
C ALA A 490 -12.29 16.96 -15.58
N THR A 491 -11.33 16.29 -16.22
CA THR A 491 -10.18 15.70 -15.55
C THR A 491 -9.20 16.77 -15.07
N LEU A 492 -9.00 17.83 -15.86
CA LEU A 492 -8.22 19.00 -15.45
C LEU A 492 -8.86 19.70 -14.25
N LEU A 493 -10.16 20.02 -14.33
CA LEU A 493 -10.89 20.68 -13.24
C LEU A 493 -10.88 19.84 -11.97
N GLY A 494 -11.23 18.55 -12.05
CA GLY A 494 -11.23 17.67 -10.88
C GLY A 494 -9.84 17.46 -10.29
N GLY A 495 -8.80 17.39 -11.12
CA GLY A 495 -7.41 17.33 -10.66
C GLY A 495 -6.98 18.60 -9.93
N VAL A 496 -7.30 19.77 -10.48
CA VAL A 496 -7.03 21.08 -9.86
C VAL A 496 -7.79 21.25 -8.54
N ILE A 497 -9.08 20.89 -8.50
CA ILE A 497 -9.88 20.92 -7.26
C ILE A 497 -9.25 20.01 -6.19
N ALA A 498 -8.88 18.77 -6.56
CA ALA A 498 -8.29 17.84 -5.62
C ALA A 498 -6.94 18.34 -5.08
N MET A 499 -6.03 18.81 -5.93
CA MET A 499 -4.72 19.32 -5.48
C MET A 499 -4.85 20.66 -4.72
N GLY A 500 -5.71 21.56 -5.19
CA GLY A 500 -5.95 22.87 -4.60
C GLY A 500 -6.66 22.81 -3.26
N SER A 501 -7.41 21.74 -2.97
CA SER A 501 -8.08 21.55 -1.68
C SER A 501 -7.09 21.55 -0.49
N TYR A 502 -5.82 21.21 -0.70
CA TYR A 502 -4.77 21.29 0.33
C TYR A 502 -4.32 22.72 0.65
N LEU A 503 -4.59 23.70 -0.22
CA LEU A 503 -4.33 25.12 0.06
C LEU A 503 -5.39 25.69 1.01
N VAL A 504 -6.64 25.25 0.87
CA VAL A 504 -7.77 25.71 1.68
C VAL A 504 -7.79 25.03 3.05
N TRP A 505 -7.51 23.73 3.09
CA TRP A 505 -7.52 22.94 4.33
C TRP A 505 -6.26 22.04 4.45
N PRO A 506 -5.11 22.62 4.82
CA PRO A 506 -3.86 21.89 4.94
C PRO A 506 -3.89 20.93 6.14
N THR A 507 -3.62 19.64 5.90
CA THR A 507 -3.42 18.64 6.94
C THR A 507 -2.00 18.11 6.83
N TRP A 508 -1.07 18.73 7.56
CA TRP A 508 0.34 18.32 7.55
C TRP A 508 0.57 17.16 8.51
N HIS A 509 1.42 16.22 8.09
CA HIS A 509 1.80 15.04 8.85
C HIS A 509 2.95 15.36 9.82
N ALA A 510 3.84 16.29 9.44
CA ALA A 510 5.01 16.67 10.24
C ALA A 510 4.70 17.07 11.70
N PRO A 511 3.63 17.85 12.03
CA PRO A 511 3.30 18.20 13.41
C PRO A 511 3.01 17.00 14.33
N HIS A 512 2.40 15.95 13.77
CA HIS A 512 1.97 14.76 14.53
C HIS A 512 3.10 13.73 14.70
N LEU A 513 4.27 13.97 14.09
CA LEU A 513 5.36 13.01 14.07
C LEU A 513 5.96 12.79 15.45
N TRP A 514 5.98 13.82 16.30
CA TRP A 514 6.43 13.72 17.67
C TRP A 514 5.55 12.75 18.47
N ASP A 515 4.23 12.92 18.42
CA ASP A 515 3.28 12.06 19.14
C ASP A 515 3.42 10.58 18.72
N VAL A 516 3.52 10.34 17.41
CA VAL A 516 3.62 8.98 16.88
C VAL A 516 4.96 8.34 17.23
N LEU A 517 6.07 9.09 17.20
CA LEU A 517 7.38 8.58 17.64
C LEU A 517 7.40 8.31 19.14
N LEU A 518 6.81 9.17 19.95
CA LEU A 518 6.71 8.97 21.40
C LEU A 518 5.93 7.69 21.73
N GLU A 519 4.77 7.49 21.10
CA GLU A 519 3.98 6.27 21.28
C GLU A 519 4.72 5.03 20.75
N ALA A 520 5.52 5.18 19.69
CA ALA A 520 6.37 4.10 19.20
C ALA A 520 7.49 3.72 20.17
N VAL A 521 8.13 4.71 20.82
CA VAL A 521 9.15 4.49 21.85
C VAL A 521 8.53 3.83 23.09
N LYS A 522 7.40 4.33 23.58
CA LYS A 522 6.68 3.71 24.73
C LYS A 522 6.27 2.27 24.42
N ALA A 523 5.72 2.03 23.24
CA ALA A 523 5.34 0.69 22.80
C ALA A 523 6.54 -0.26 22.72
N GLN A 524 7.69 0.25 22.26
CA GLN A 524 8.94 -0.48 22.20
C GLN A 524 9.47 -0.84 23.59
N GLN A 525 9.44 0.12 24.52
CA GLN A 525 9.84 -0.09 25.90
C GLN A 525 8.96 -1.15 26.57
N GLY A 526 7.64 -1.08 26.41
CA GLY A 526 6.72 -2.09 26.95
C GLY A 526 6.98 -3.50 26.41
N TYR A 527 7.44 -3.61 25.16
CA TYR A 527 7.88 -4.89 24.58
C TYR A 527 9.18 -5.40 25.21
N ALA A 528 10.18 -4.54 25.42
CA ALA A 528 11.42 -4.89 26.10
C ALA A 528 11.18 -5.34 27.55
N GLU A 529 10.34 -4.62 28.29
CA GLU A 529 9.95 -4.96 29.67
C GLU A 529 9.18 -6.28 29.74
N GLY A 530 8.30 -6.55 28.76
CA GLY A 530 7.63 -7.85 28.63
C GLY A 530 8.60 -9.01 28.41
N LEU A 531 9.60 -8.80 27.56
CA LEU A 531 10.65 -9.79 27.32
C LEU A 531 11.50 -10.04 28.58
N ALA A 532 11.79 -8.99 29.36
CA ALA A 532 12.50 -9.09 30.62
C ALA A 532 11.72 -9.92 31.64
N ARG A 533 10.42 -9.67 31.76
CA ARG A 533 9.50 -10.45 32.62
C ARG A 533 9.44 -11.92 32.21
N TRP A 534 9.42 -12.19 30.91
CA TRP A 534 9.40 -13.56 30.39
C TRP A 534 10.71 -14.30 30.70
N MET A 535 11.86 -13.66 30.51
CA MET A 535 13.16 -14.23 30.91
C MET A 535 13.26 -14.46 32.43
N GLY A 536 12.63 -13.61 33.24
CA GLY A 536 12.57 -13.73 34.69
C GLY A 536 11.60 -14.79 35.24
N GLY A 537 10.95 -15.57 34.38
CA GLY A 537 10.08 -16.69 34.79
C GLY A 537 8.66 -16.30 35.25
N THR A 538 8.27 -15.03 35.15
CA THR A 538 6.87 -14.62 35.40
C THR A 538 5.98 -14.95 34.21
N VAL A 539 4.70 -15.27 34.47
CA VAL A 539 3.73 -15.60 33.40
C VAL A 539 3.67 -14.45 32.41
N ALA A 540 4.12 -14.75 31.19
CA ALA A 540 4.10 -13.84 30.06
C ALA A 540 2.65 -13.38 29.81
N GLU A 541 2.37 -12.08 29.98
CA GLU A 541 1.50 -11.42 28.99
C GLU A 541 2.00 -11.84 27.62
N PRO A 542 1.14 -12.00 26.58
CA PRO A 542 1.64 -12.43 25.30
C PRO A 542 2.62 -11.37 24.79
N VAL A 543 3.92 -11.60 24.96
CA VAL A 543 5.03 -10.78 24.46
C VAL A 543 4.85 -10.55 22.95
N GLU A 544 4.18 -11.49 22.29
CA GLU A 544 3.70 -11.40 20.91
C GLU A 544 2.73 -10.22 20.64
N GLU A 545 1.81 -9.93 21.56
CA GLU A 545 0.90 -8.80 21.46
C GLU A 545 1.65 -7.47 21.61
N GLN A 546 2.55 -7.39 22.58
CA GLN A 546 3.40 -6.21 22.80
C GLN A 546 4.35 -5.97 21.63
N ARG A 547 4.98 -7.03 21.09
CA ARG A 547 5.76 -6.98 19.85
C ARG A 547 4.91 -6.46 18.69
N GLY A 548 3.71 -7.01 18.53
CA GLY A 548 2.74 -6.57 17.53
C GLY A 548 2.38 -5.09 17.68
N HIS A 549 2.20 -4.62 18.91
CA HIS A 549 1.91 -3.23 19.27
C HIS A 549 3.09 -2.30 18.93
N ALA A 550 4.30 -2.60 19.41
CA ALA A 550 5.53 -1.88 19.09
C ALA A 550 5.75 -1.76 17.58
N ARG A 551 5.63 -2.88 16.87
CA ARG A 551 5.75 -2.92 15.40
C ARG A 551 4.74 -2.00 14.72
N ARG A 552 3.46 -2.03 15.10
CA ARG A 552 2.42 -1.19 14.48
C ARG A 552 2.77 0.30 14.59
N TRP A 553 3.26 0.73 15.76
CA TRP A 553 3.66 2.11 15.96
C TRP A 553 4.94 2.49 15.20
N ARG A 554 5.95 1.62 15.14
CA ARG A 554 7.14 1.85 14.30
C ARG A 554 6.79 2.01 12.81
N LEU A 555 5.92 1.15 12.28
CA LEU A 555 5.48 1.28 10.89
C LEU A 555 4.72 2.57 10.64
N ARG A 556 3.86 2.96 11.57
CA ARG A 556 3.11 4.21 11.48
C ARG A 556 4.05 5.42 11.56
N ALA A 557 5.08 5.37 12.40
CA ALA A 557 6.11 6.41 12.45
C ALA A 557 6.88 6.53 11.13
N ASP A 558 7.25 5.41 10.51
CA ASP A 558 7.89 5.39 9.19
C ASP A 558 6.96 5.97 8.11
N GLU A 559 5.73 5.49 8.00
CA GLU A 559 4.73 6.01 7.04
C GLU A 559 4.52 7.52 7.18
N LEU A 560 4.40 8.00 8.42
CA LEU A 560 4.19 9.40 8.72
C LEU A 560 5.42 10.24 8.38
N LEU A 561 6.62 9.77 8.71
CA LEU A 561 7.87 10.43 8.37
C LEU A 561 8.07 10.49 6.84
N GLN A 562 7.88 9.39 6.13
CA GLN A 562 7.99 9.35 4.67
C GLN A 562 7.02 10.34 4.02
N SER A 563 5.80 10.45 4.56
CA SER A 563 4.79 11.41 4.11
C SER A 563 5.21 12.85 4.40
N ALA A 564 5.70 13.14 5.61
CA ALA A 564 6.17 14.46 6.02
C ALA A 564 7.39 14.96 5.24
N LEU A 565 8.31 14.06 4.84
CA LEU A 565 9.53 14.43 4.10
C LEU A 565 9.26 15.01 2.71
N VAL A 566 8.14 14.64 2.10
CA VAL A 566 7.70 15.10 0.77
C VAL A 566 6.72 16.27 0.81
N GLU A 567 6.32 16.72 2.01
CA GLU A 567 5.45 17.90 2.19
C GLU A 567 6.18 19.19 1.77
N PRO A 568 5.45 20.16 1.19
CA PRO A 568 6.02 21.42 0.72
C PRO A 568 6.69 22.20 1.85
N HIS A 569 6.05 22.24 3.03
CA HIS A 569 6.55 22.90 4.23
C HIS A 569 6.71 21.86 5.34
N TRP A 570 7.81 21.96 6.11
CA TRP A 570 7.99 21.14 7.30
C TRP A 570 7.51 21.92 8.50
N ALA A 571 6.31 21.60 8.97
CA ALA A 571 5.68 22.22 10.14
C ALA A 571 5.87 21.39 11.43
N GLY A 572 6.78 20.42 11.42
CA GLY A 572 7.02 19.55 12.58
C GLY A 572 7.90 20.22 13.64
N THR A 573 7.61 19.95 14.90
CA THR A 573 8.43 20.37 16.05
C THR A 573 9.81 19.72 16.05
N LEU A 574 9.89 18.47 15.59
CA LEU A 574 11.14 17.75 15.43
C LEU A 574 11.86 18.20 14.15
N PRO A 575 13.17 18.51 14.20
CA PRO A 575 13.97 18.69 12.99
C PRO A 575 13.98 17.42 12.12
N ARG A 576 13.94 17.59 10.79
CA ARG A 576 13.98 16.49 9.80
C ARG A 576 15.07 15.44 10.08
N PRO A 577 16.36 15.80 10.21
CA PRO A 577 17.41 14.81 10.42
C PRO A 577 17.25 14.07 11.74
N LEU A 578 16.79 14.76 12.80
CA LEU A 578 16.54 14.15 14.09
C LEU A 578 15.42 13.12 14.02
N ALA A 579 14.30 13.44 13.37
CA ALA A 579 13.19 12.49 13.22
C ALA A 579 13.59 11.23 12.44
N GLN A 580 14.42 11.38 11.40
CA GLN A 580 15.01 10.25 10.68
C GLN A 580 15.91 9.41 11.58
N GLN A 581 16.81 10.05 12.33
CA GLN A 581 17.73 9.39 13.26
C GLN A 581 16.98 8.63 14.36
N LEU A 582 15.97 9.23 14.98
CA LEU A 582 15.15 8.61 16.03
C LEU A 582 14.46 7.35 15.51
N LEU A 583 13.85 7.40 14.33
CA LEU A 583 13.22 6.23 13.72
C LEU A 583 14.25 5.14 13.39
N THR A 584 15.43 5.51 12.91
CA THR A 584 16.51 4.57 12.64
C THR A 584 16.99 3.87 13.90
N ARG A 585 17.25 4.62 14.99
CA ARG A 585 17.62 4.06 16.31
C ARG A 585 16.52 3.13 16.85
N LEU A 586 15.26 3.54 16.73
CA LEU A 586 14.11 2.72 17.14
C LEU A 586 13.99 1.41 16.36
N ASN A 587 14.29 1.41 15.06
CA ASN A 587 14.32 0.21 14.24
C ASN A 587 15.50 -0.71 14.59
N ALA A 588 16.67 -0.17 14.91
CA ALA A 588 17.83 -0.93 15.37
C ALA A 588 17.53 -1.63 16.71
N ASN A 589 17.01 -0.89 17.69
CA ASN A 589 16.57 -1.44 18.97
C ASN A 589 15.53 -2.57 18.80
N ALA A 590 14.62 -2.44 17.83
CA ALA A 590 13.66 -3.49 17.53
C ALA A 590 14.28 -4.76 16.94
N ALA A 591 15.33 -4.63 16.13
CA ALA A 591 16.06 -5.78 15.62
C ALA A 591 16.71 -6.60 16.75
N GLU A 592 17.34 -5.91 17.70
CA GLU A 592 17.96 -6.53 18.87
C GLU A 592 16.93 -7.28 19.73
N LEU A 593 15.80 -6.63 20.08
CA LEU A 593 14.74 -7.29 20.85
C LEU A 593 14.15 -8.51 20.12
N LEU A 594 13.99 -8.44 18.80
CA LEU A 594 13.52 -9.58 18.00
C LEU A 594 14.53 -10.74 18.01
N ALA A 595 15.82 -10.44 17.99
CA ALA A 595 16.89 -11.43 18.08
C ALA A 595 16.94 -12.09 19.47
N ILE A 596 16.78 -11.30 20.53
CA ILE A 596 16.66 -11.79 21.91
C ILE A 596 15.44 -12.70 22.02
N GLN A 597 14.27 -12.26 21.56
CA GLN A 597 13.04 -13.06 21.59
C GLN A 597 13.22 -14.41 20.86
N ALA A 598 13.83 -14.40 19.67
CA ALA A 598 14.07 -15.63 18.91
C ALA A 598 14.96 -16.64 19.67
N GLN A 599 15.97 -16.16 20.40
CA GLN A 599 16.84 -17.00 21.23
C GLN A 599 16.08 -17.57 22.44
N VAL A 600 15.24 -16.76 23.10
CA VAL A 600 14.39 -17.21 24.22
C VAL A 600 13.38 -18.27 23.74
N GLU A 601 12.70 -18.03 22.61
CA GLU A 601 11.75 -18.97 22.00
C GLU A 601 12.39 -20.32 21.64
N ALA A 602 13.63 -20.30 21.17
CA ALA A 602 14.35 -21.50 20.78
C ALA A 602 14.79 -22.37 21.98
N GLY A 603 14.61 -21.89 23.22
CA GLY A 603 15.21 -22.52 24.41
C GLY A 603 16.74 -22.52 24.37
N ALA A 604 17.34 -21.78 23.43
CA ALA A 604 18.77 -21.72 23.18
C ALA A 604 19.42 -20.61 24.01
N VAL A 605 19.01 -20.48 25.28
CA VAL A 605 19.62 -19.55 26.24
C VAL A 605 20.97 -20.13 26.67
N LEU A 606 21.92 -20.16 25.75
CA LEU A 606 23.27 -20.71 25.99
C LEU A 606 24.07 -19.82 26.97
N ARG A 607 23.66 -18.55 27.16
CA ARG A 607 24.26 -17.58 28.10
C ARG A 607 23.22 -16.58 28.64
N PRO A 608 22.56 -16.86 29.77
CA PRO A 608 21.52 -16.01 30.35
C PRO A 608 22.01 -14.58 30.67
N ASP A 609 23.21 -14.45 31.24
CA ASP A 609 23.77 -13.16 31.66
C ASP A 609 24.05 -12.23 30.47
N LYS A 610 24.51 -12.81 29.36
CA LYS A 610 24.75 -12.05 28.13
C LYS A 610 23.44 -11.51 27.57
N LEU A 611 22.41 -12.36 27.53
CA LEU A 611 21.08 -11.98 27.03
C LEU A 611 20.44 -10.91 27.92
N HIS A 612 20.64 -10.98 29.23
CA HIS A 612 20.19 -9.98 30.18
C HIS A 612 20.89 -8.62 29.98
N ASN A 613 22.20 -8.62 29.73
CA ASN A 613 22.94 -7.40 29.42
C ASN A 613 22.48 -6.76 28.10
N GLU A 614 22.27 -7.56 27.05
CA GLU A 614 21.75 -7.08 25.76
C GLU A 614 20.35 -6.45 25.94
N LEU A 615 19.47 -7.11 26.70
CA LEU A 615 18.14 -6.57 27.01
C LEU A 615 18.18 -5.28 27.83
N THR A 616 19.11 -5.19 28.78
CA THR A 616 19.33 -3.97 29.58
C THR A 616 19.79 -2.82 28.70
N GLY A 617 20.67 -3.09 27.73
CA GLY A 617 21.05 -2.12 26.70
C GLY A 617 19.86 -1.64 25.87
N CYS A 618 19.00 -2.56 25.44
CA CYS A 618 17.76 -2.21 24.73
C CYS A 618 16.83 -1.31 25.55
N LEU A 619 16.68 -1.57 26.86
CA LEU A 619 15.88 -0.73 27.76
C LEU A 619 16.50 0.66 27.92
N GLY A 620 17.82 0.74 28.11
CA GLY A 620 18.56 2.01 28.18
C GLY A 620 18.38 2.87 26.92
N GLU A 621 18.47 2.24 25.74
CA GLU A 621 18.23 2.91 24.45
C GLU A 621 16.82 3.49 24.35
N THR A 622 15.79 2.75 24.77
CA THR A 622 14.41 3.29 24.78
C THR A 622 14.23 4.47 25.75
N ALA A 623 14.91 4.45 26.89
CA ALA A 623 14.91 5.55 27.85
C ALA A 623 15.61 6.80 27.29
N GLU A 624 16.73 6.64 26.58
CA GLU A 624 17.44 7.74 25.93
C GLU A 624 16.60 8.37 24.80
N LEU A 625 15.96 7.54 23.98
CA LEU A 625 15.04 8.00 22.94
C LEU A 625 13.86 8.78 23.53
N HIS A 626 13.31 8.29 24.65
CA HIS A 626 12.24 8.98 25.37
C HIS A 626 12.70 10.33 25.93
N ALA A 627 13.88 10.38 26.57
CA ALA A 627 14.46 11.61 27.08
C ALA A 627 14.74 12.62 25.97
N THR A 628 15.27 12.17 24.84
CA THR A 628 15.51 13.00 23.65
C THR A 628 14.21 13.60 23.13
N LEU A 629 13.14 12.80 23.01
CA LEU A 629 11.82 13.31 22.61
C LEU A 629 11.26 14.31 23.63
N GLY A 630 11.50 14.11 24.93
CA GLY A 630 11.10 15.02 26.00
C GLY A 630 11.68 16.43 25.86
N GLN A 631 12.91 16.57 25.35
CA GLN A 631 13.53 17.87 25.07
C GLN A 631 12.82 18.68 23.98
N TYR A 632 12.06 18.01 23.10
CA TYR A 632 11.32 18.60 21.99
C TYR A 632 9.81 18.51 22.21
N SER A 633 9.36 18.33 23.46
CA SER A 633 7.94 18.24 23.76
C SER A 633 7.21 19.49 23.28
N PRO A 634 6.17 19.37 22.44
CA PRO A 634 5.32 20.50 22.13
C PRO A 634 4.71 20.98 23.45
N GLY A 635 4.97 22.23 23.83
CA GLY A 635 4.30 22.85 24.97
C GLY A 635 2.77 22.74 24.83
N PRO A 636 2.00 22.86 25.93
CA PRO A 636 0.55 22.76 25.87
C PRO A 636 0.01 23.71 24.79
N THR A 637 -0.70 23.14 23.82
CA THR A 637 -1.29 23.86 22.70
C THR A 637 -2.18 24.97 23.24
N GLN A 638 -1.82 26.24 22.99
CA GLN A 638 -2.73 27.38 23.13
C GLN A 638 -3.78 27.33 22.01
N ASP A 639 -4.68 26.35 22.07
CA ASP A 639 -5.95 26.39 21.34
C ASP A 639 -6.83 27.44 22.03
N GLY A 640 -6.64 28.74 21.72
CA GLY A 640 -7.46 29.78 22.33
C GLY A 640 -7.19 31.25 22.03
N GLN A 641 -6.16 31.63 21.26
CA GLN A 641 -5.93 33.05 20.94
C GLN A 641 -5.55 33.30 19.47
N ALA A 642 -6.43 32.91 18.54
CA ALA A 642 -6.49 33.55 17.24
C ALA A 642 -7.42 34.78 17.35
N GLY A 643 -6.88 35.90 17.85
CA GLY A 643 -7.67 37.11 18.08
C GLY A 643 -6.86 38.29 18.61
N SER A 644 -5.78 38.68 17.92
CA SER A 644 -5.28 40.07 17.80
C SER A 644 -3.80 40.08 17.38
N MET A 645 -3.53 39.98 16.08
CA MET A 645 -2.27 40.55 15.56
C MET A 645 -2.54 42.01 15.22
N GLY A 646 -2.15 42.88 16.14
CA GLY A 646 -1.96 44.29 15.88
C GLY A 646 -0.84 44.47 14.84
N THR A 647 -1.13 45.31 13.86
CA THR A 647 -0.22 45.79 12.83
C THR A 647 0.96 46.57 13.45
N GLN A 648 2.19 46.22 13.10
CA GLN A 648 3.30 47.18 13.06
C GLN A 648 4.07 47.07 11.72
N PRO A 649 4.40 48.20 11.07
CA PRO A 649 5.08 48.23 9.77
C PRO A 649 6.61 48.15 9.93
N PRO A 650 7.37 47.96 8.83
CA PRO A 650 8.77 47.53 8.91
C PRO A 650 9.72 48.70 9.18
N GLY A 651 10.72 48.42 10.01
CA GLY A 651 11.96 49.18 10.19
C GLY A 651 13.12 48.22 10.33
#